data_AF-A0A947HHK4-F1
#
_entry.id   AF-A0A947HHK4-F1
#
_cell.length_a   1.000
_cell.length_b   1.000
_cell.length_c   1.000
_cell.angle_alpha   90.00
_cell.angle_beta   90.00
_cell.angle_gamma   90.00
#
_symmetry.space_group_name_H-M   'P 1'
#
loop_
_entity.id
_entity.type
_entity.pdbx_description
1 polymer ?
#
loop_
_entity_poly.entity_id
_entity_poly.type
_entity_poly.pdbx_seq_one_letter_code
_entity_poly.pdbx_strand_id
1 'polypeptide(L)'
;MRVTSPCQLLAFGIASLALAACGDGGAGTTPVVTGDAINSDTGGGDVGGKDTGNPVDTGSETSGTDSGDTGTPIDEYPEWFGQECSDNSQCKDDAVTGFCVEDAAGEQTCTVECTENCPEGYGCAGVQLGGADPTFVCVKKTSTNCNPCETDGDCIHEGARCIDIGENAGAPDKRCAMPCDDGQACGEGYQCVSQEPSAGAGVASLCVPTTESCICFGETDGTTRQCSKAQEGVGTCYGTETCEGSQGWVGCSAQDPAAESCNNIDDDCDGKTDEAEDLSLTACEKTNDVGTCSGQNVCEGGTVSCNAATPVAESCNGADDDCDGATDEDLDDNDGDGTCDDQDVDDDGDGTPDETDNCDFTTNPDQADSDNDGIGDACETDCDNDGDLDAVDNCKCVPNPTQVDFDADGLGDECDDDKDGDGIKPPVDCNDFDNAVGGVVELCDGKDNTCNGVVDEGFPDTDGDQLKDCLDDDDDNDGDPDDVDCSPNNGDVGSSEPEICDGIDNNCDGNTDEGFPDFDEDGTCDGIDTDQDDDGFTNDKDNCPTVPNPDQTNSDQDFPGDACDTDKDGDGVLNTTDNCPLAANSDQTNLDGDALGDACDDDDDGDGKPEGSGSDCNDKDAAVYFGAVEVCDDKDNNCNTTVDEGFADTDGDQKRDCVDDDDDGDGYPDDFDCAPQSALINPDAPETCDGFDNNCNIDIDEGCPPTSVNVIFPSAVVTGTTASGLKLTLSVGVPGIVGTVAPVGPGYGVDWGFYYTLP
;
A
#
# COMPACT_ATOMS: atom_id res chain seq x y z
N MET A 1 -1.28 -12.13 73.61
CA MET A 1 -0.72 -12.41 74.97
C MET A 1 0.74 -12.83 74.82
N ARG A 2 1.59 -12.55 75.81
CA ARG A 2 2.99 -13.03 75.88
C ARG A 2 3.09 -14.57 75.82
N VAL A 3 4.19 -15.12 75.28
CA VAL A 3 5.25 -15.87 76.03
C VAL A 3 6.28 -16.56 75.09
N THR A 4 7.51 -16.06 75.13
CA THR A 4 8.84 -16.71 74.91
C THR A 4 9.20 -17.51 73.63
N SER A 5 10.09 -16.90 72.82
CA SER A 5 11.38 -17.48 72.37
C SER A 5 12.32 -17.76 73.59
N PRO A 6 13.48 -18.48 73.54
CA PRO A 6 14.50 -18.41 72.47
C PRO A 6 15.34 -19.70 72.21
N CYS A 7 16.47 -19.51 71.50
CA CYS A 7 17.69 -20.33 71.45
C CYS A 7 17.73 -21.61 70.56
N GLN A 8 18.82 -21.90 69.82
CA GLN A 8 19.93 -21.02 69.40
C GLN A 8 20.80 -21.64 68.25
N LEU A 9 21.13 -20.80 67.27
CA LEU A 9 22.41 -20.67 66.54
C LEU A 9 23.03 -21.81 65.68
N LEU A 10 23.65 -21.33 64.57
CA LEU A 10 24.73 -21.90 63.74
C LEU A 10 24.39 -23.10 62.81
N ALA A 11 24.79 -23.12 61.53
CA ALA A 11 25.36 -22.08 60.65
C ALA A 11 25.36 -22.56 59.17
N PHE A 12 25.52 -21.62 58.21
CA PHE A 12 25.88 -21.76 56.78
C PHE A 12 25.72 -23.15 56.11
N GLY A 13 24.95 -23.31 55.02
CA GLY A 13 25.09 -22.58 53.75
C GLY A 13 25.63 -23.57 52.69
N ILE A 14 25.38 -23.47 51.38
CA ILE A 14 24.68 -22.47 50.57
C ILE A 14 23.81 -23.24 49.54
N ALA A 15 22.87 -22.57 48.86
CA ALA A 15 22.07 -23.16 47.80
C ALA A 15 22.24 -22.41 46.48
N SER A 16 22.11 -23.13 45.37
CA SER A 16 21.86 -22.57 44.04
C SER A 16 20.83 -23.48 43.36
N LEU A 17 19.74 -22.90 42.88
CA LEU A 17 18.57 -23.62 42.39
C LEU A 17 18.21 -23.10 40.99
N ALA A 18 18.09 -24.01 40.02
CA ALA A 18 17.52 -23.69 38.72
C ALA A 18 16.02 -24.05 38.71
N LEU A 19 15.19 -23.19 38.11
CA LEU A 19 13.79 -23.49 37.81
C LEU A 19 13.33 -22.70 36.58
N ALA A 20 12.25 -23.15 35.92
CA ALA A 20 11.77 -22.58 34.67
C ALA A 20 10.26 -22.81 34.46
N ALA A 21 9.72 -22.12 33.44
CA ALA A 21 8.44 -22.31 32.72
C ALA A 21 7.16 -21.59 33.21
N CYS A 22 6.50 -20.94 32.22
CA CYS A 22 5.06 -20.66 31.97
C CYS A 22 4.08 -20.29 33.12
N GLY A 23 3.09 -19.41 32.91
CA GLY A 23 2.73 -18.62 31.70
C GLY A 23 1.26 -18.11 31.71
N ASP A 24 0.95 -17.15 30.83
CA ASP A 24 -0.36 -16.59 30.41
C ASP A 24 -1.36 -15.96 31.42
N GLY A 25 -1.78 -14.71 31.16
CA GLY A 25 -3.21 -14.50 30.81
C GLY A 25 -4.05 -13.30 31.32
N GLY A 26 -3.79 -12.05 30.86
CA GLY A 26 -4.84 -11.21 30.22
C GLY A 26 -5.60 -10.07 30.97
N ALA A 27 -5.69 -8.91 30.28
CA ALA A 27 -6.54 -7.70 30.50
C ALA A 27 -6.27 -6.84 31.78
N GLY A 28 -6.42 -5.50 31.80
CA GLY A 28 -6.84 -4.50 30.80
C GLY A 28 -7.25 -3.15 31.47
N THR A 29 -7.44 -1.98 30.83
CA THR A 29 -7.25 -1.49 29.44
C THR A 29 -7.50 0.05 29.32
N THR A 30 -6.79 0.75 28.40
CA THR A 30 -7.18 2.00 27.66
C THR A 30 -7.26 3.36 28.41
N PRO A 31 -7.27 4.56 27.72
CA PRO A 31 -7.49 4.84 26.28
C PRO A 31 -6.47 5.80 25.59
N VAL A 32 -6.88 6.38 24.43
CA VAL A 32 -6.14 7.28 23.49
C VAL A 32 -5.27 6.50 22.45
N VAL A 33 -4.77 7.11 21.35
CA VAL A 33 -5.40 7.47 20.04
C VAL A 33 -4.26 7.89 19.07
N THR A 34 -4.16 7.63 17.75
CA THR A 34 -4.94 6.94 16.67
C THR A 34 -3.94 6.11 15.80
N GLY A 35 -4.19 5.43 14.66
CA GLY A 35 -5.22 5.47 13.61
C GLY A 35 -4.76 6.31 12.38
N ASP A 36 -4.79 5.87 11.12
CA ASP A 36 -5.27 4.60 10.51
C ASP A 36 -4.50 4.22 9.23
N ALA A 37 -4.51 2.93 8.84
CA ALA A 37 -3.99 2.45 7.56
C ALA A 37 -4.74 1.22 6.99
N ILE A 38 -5.39 1.38 5.84
CA ILE A 38 -5.98 0.35 4.96
C ILE A 38 -6.25 1.01 3.59
N ASN A 39 -6.22 0.37 2.41
CA ASN A 39 -6.04 -1.02 1.98
C ASN A 39 -5.72 -1.00 0.47
N SER A 40 -5.00 -1.98 -0.11
CA SER A 40 -5.24 -2.40 -1.52
C SER A 40 -4.54 -3.71 -1.92
N ASP A 41 -5.20 -4.44 -2.81
CA ASP A 41 -4.64 -5.47 -3.70
C ASP A 41 -5.27 -5.27 -5.10
N THR A 42 -4.60 -5.76 -6.15
CA THR A 42 -4.97 -5.74 -7.58
C THR A 42 -4.96 -4.38 -8.30
N GLY A 43 -4.46 -4.34 -9.55
CA GLY A 43 -5.08 -3.42 -10.52
C GLY A 43 -4.40 -3.07 -11.85
N GLY A 44 -3.08 -2.82 -11.93
CA GLY A 44 -2.38 -2.44 -13.17
C GLY A 44 -2.79 -1.09 -13.81
N GLY A 45 -2.16 -0.70 -14.92
CA GLY A 45 -2.61 0.44 -15.76
C GLY A 45 -1.57 1.51 -16.15
N ASP A 46 -0.62 1.13 -17.01
CA ASP A 46 0.04 1.93 -18.07
C ASP A 46 -0.37 3.43 -18.27
N VAL A 47 0.56 4.35 -17.96
CA VAL A 47 0.89 5.65 -18.61
C VAL A 47 2.19 6.18 -17.97
N GLY A 48 3.03 7.04 -18.55
CA GLY A 48 2.97 7.79 -19.81
C GLY A 48 3.65 9.17 -19.60
N GLY A 49 4.94 9.30 -19.98
CA GLY A 49 5.82 10.35 -19.44
C GLY A 49 5.93 11.69 -20.20
N LYS A 50 6.81 12.56 -19.66
CA LYS A 50 7.52 13.71 -20.28
C LYS A 50 8.60 14.21 -19.28
N ASP A 51 9.88 14.39 -19.61
CA ASP A 51 10.54 15.15 -20.71
C ASP A 51 10.79 16.64 -20.34
N THR A 52 12.07 16.99 -20.09
CA THR A 52 12.80 18.23 -20.44
C THR A 52 14.21 18.18 -19.82
N GLY A 53 15.32 18.61 -20.47
CA GLY A 53 16.58 18.84 -19.71
C GLY A 53 17.96 19.07 -20.36
N ASN A 54 18.17 18.79 -21.65
CA ASN A 54 19.23 19.27 -22.61
C ASN A 54 20.35 20.25 -22.14
N PRO A 55 21.60 20.25 -22.70
CA PRO A 55 22.17 19.57 -23.90
C PRO A 55 23.29 18.56 -23.52
N VAL A 56 24.42 18.26 -24.19
CA VAL A 56 25.25 18.68 -25.37
C VAL A 56 26.15 17.46 -25.74
N ASP A 57 26.87 17.26 -26.87
CA ASP A 57 27.02 17.76 -28.27
C ASP A 57 27.86 16.65 -29.02
N THR A 58 28.28 16.61 -30.31
CA THR A 58 28.33 17.52 -31.48
C THR A 58 27.99 16.82 -32.83
N GLY A 59 28.64 15.69 -33.16
CA GLY A 59 28.58 14.99 -34.47
C GLY A 59 29.69 13.91 -34.60
N SER A 60 29.74 13.04 -35.61
CA SER A 60 29.23 13.13 -37.00
C SER A 60 28.86 11.74 -37.61
N GLU A 61 28.19 11.74 -38.77
CA GLU A 61 27.53 10.58 -39.42
C GLU A 61 28.41 9.67 -40.31
N THR A 62 27.98 8.42 -40.55
CA THR A 62 27.76 7.86 -41.91
C THR A 62 26.87 6.60 -41.87
N SER A 63 26.45 6.05 -43.02
CA SER A 63 25.47 4.94 -43.12
C SER A 63 25.80 3.94 -44.25
N GLY A 64 25.39 2.67 -44.11
CA GLY A 64 25.45 1.64 -45.16
C GLY A 64 24.88 0.29 -44.68
N THR A 65 24.27 -0.51 -45.58
CA THR A 65 23.53 -1.73 -45.22
C THR A 65 23.70 -2.88 -46.22
N ASP A 66 24.03 -4.06 -45.70
CA ASP A 66 23.43 -5.39 -45.94
C ASP A 66 23.35 -6.03 -47.37
N SER A 67 23.19 -7.36 -47.34
CA SER A 67 22.70 -8.29 -48.37
C SER A 67 23.67 -8.72 -49.48
N GLY A 68 23.56 -10.01 -49.84
CA GLY A 68 24.21 -10.66 -50.98
C GLY A 68 23.26 -11.64 -51.67
N ASP A 69 23.52 -11.95 -52.94
CA ASP A 69 22.70 -12.83 -53.79
C ASP A 69 23.52 -13.33 -55.01
N THR A 70 23.20 -14.52 -55.52
CA THR A 70 23.47 -14.92 -56.92
C THR A 70 22.48 -15.99 -57.39
N GLY A 71 21.71 -15.71 -58.45
CA GLY A 71 21.11 -16.77 -59.28
C GLY A 71 19.73 -16.50 -59.90
N THR A 72 19.68 -15.89 -61.09
CA THR A 72 18.53 -16.00 -62.02
C THR A 72 18.98 -16.08 -63.49
N PRO A 73 18.21 -16.71 -64.41
CA PRO A 73 18.54 -16.81 -65.83
C PRO A 73 18.19 -15.54 -66.63
N ILE A 74 18.87 -15.31 -67.76
CA ILE A 74 18.61 -14.20 -68.68
C ILE A 74 17.51 -14.53 -69.70
N ASP A 75 16.45 -13.72 -69.74
CA ASP A 75 15.27 -13.88 -70.62
C ASP A 75 15.29 -12.93 -71.84
N GLU A 76 16.42 -12.23 -72.07
CA GLU A 76 16.61 -11.29 -73.19
C GLU A 76 18.08 -11.40 -73.68
N TYR A 77 18.28 -11.62 -74.98
CA TYR A 77 19.63 -11.82 -75.57
C TYR A 77 20.39 -10.48 -75.73
N PRO A 78 21.72 -10.44 -75.54
CA PRO A 78 22.50 -9.20 -75.65
C PRO A 78 22.43 -8.50 -77.02
N GLU A 79 22.45 -7.16 -77.04
CA GLU A 79 22.35 -6.36 -78.28
C GLU A 79 23.48 -6.61 -79.31
N TRP A 80 24.61 -7.17 -78.86
CA TRP A 80 25.72 -7.55 -79.72
C TRP A 80 25.54 -8.90 -80.44
N PHE A 81 24.56 -9.73 -80.05
CA PHE A 81 24.32 -11.02 -80.70
C PHE A 81 23.92 -10.84 -82.18
N GLY A 82 24.60 -11.54 -83.07
CA GLY A 82 24.41 -11.45 -84.53
C GLY A 82 25.00 -10.21 -85.21
N GLN A 83 25.74 -9.35 -84.49
CA GLN A 83 26.47 -8.22 -85.10
C GLN A 83 27.77 -8.68 -85.78
N GLU A 84 28.25 -7.93 -86.78
CA GLU A 84 29.58 -8.14 -87.38
C GLU A 84 30.71 -7.98 -86.35
N CYS A 85 31.72 -8.86 -86.40
CA CYS A 85 32.86 -8.87 -85.49
C CYS A 85 34.18 -9.22 -86.19
N SER A 86 35.29 -9.03 -85.48
CA SER A 86 36.63 -9.43 -85.92
C SER A 86 37.46 -10.16 -84.86
N ASP A 87 37.06 -10.09 -83.58
CA ASP A 87 37.53 -10.96 -82.51
C ASP A 87 36.51 -11.02 -81.34
N ASN A 88 36.67 -12.00 -80.44
CA ASN A 88 35.74 -12.25 -79.32
C ASN A 88 35.62 -11.08 -78.33
N SER A 89 36.60 -10.16 -78.25
CA SER A 89 36.55 -9.03 -77.30
C SER A 89 35.46 -8.00 -77.65
N GLN A 90 34.90 -8.08 -78.87
CA GLN A 90 33.75 -7.32 -79.35
C GLN A 90 32.40 -7.99 -79.01
N CYS A 91 32.41 -9.28 -78.70
CA CYS A 91 31.21 -10.11 -78.45
C CYS A 91 30.95 -10.23 -76.95
N LYS A 92 30.84 -9.11 -76.25
CA LYS A 92 30.61 -9.08 -74.81
C LYS A 92 30.08 -7.73 -74.31
N ASP A 93 29.50 -7.78 -73.12
CA ASP A 93 29.20 -6.63 -72.27
C ASP A 93 29.71 -6.91 -70.83
N ASP A 94 29.24 -6.15 -69.85
CA ASP A 94 29.65 -6.29 -68.44
C ASP A 94 28.98 -7.50 -67.73
N ALA A 95 28.03 -8.19 -68.38
CA ALA A 95 27.29 -9.33 -67.82
C ALA A 95 27.46 -10.64 -68.62
N VAL A 96 27.65 -10.59 -69.94
CA VAL A 96 27.74 -11.78 -70.80
C VAL A 96 28.92 -11.70 -71.78
N THR A 97 29.64 -12.81 -71.95
CA THR A 97 30.69 -12.99 -72.97
C THR A 97 30.31 -14.05 -73.99
N GLY A 98 30.68 -13.85 -75.26
CA GLY A 98 30.48 -14.79 -76.36
C GLY A 98 31.65 -14.83 -77.35
N PHE A 99 31.38 -15.41 -78.53
CA PHE A 99 32.39 -15.80 -79.52
C PHE A 99 32.15 -15.10 -80.85
N CYS A 100 33.22 -14.67 -81.53
CA CYS A 100 33.17 -14.22 -82.91
C CYS A 100 33.40 -15.42 -83.84
N VAL A 101 32.40 -15.80 -84.63
CA VAL A 101 32.48 -17.00 -85.49
C VAL A 101 32.11 -16.71 -86.94
N GLU A 102 32.77 -17.41 -87.86
CA GLU A 102 32.52 -17.32 -89.30
C GLU A 102 31.37 -18.27 -89.71
N ASP A 103 30.34 -17.75 -90.36
CA ASP A 103 29.21 -18.56 -90.84
C ASP A 103 29.54 -19.31 -92.16
N ALA A 104 28.63 -20.19 -92.59
CA ALA A 104 28.83 -21.00 -93.80
C ALA A 104 28.86 -20.19 -95.13
N ALA A 105 28.65 -18.86 -95.10
CA ALA A 105 28.84 -17.96 -96.22
C ALA A 105 30.17 -17.16 -96.15
N GLY A 106 30.92 -17.28 -95.04
CA GLY A 106 32.20 -16.58 -94.83
C GLY A 106 32.05 -15.23 -94.11
N GLU A 107 30.95 -15.01 -93.37
CA GLU A 107 30.66 -13.74 -92.68
C GLU A 107 30.86 -13.92 -91.16
N GLN A 108 31.67 -13.06 -90.53
CA GLN A 108 32.03 -13.18 -89.11
C GLN A 108 31.06 -12.39 -88.22
N THR A 109 30.37 -13.10 -87.34
CA THR A 109 29.33 -12.53 -86.46
C THR A 109 29.44 -13.04 -85.02
N CYS A 110 29.03 -12.20 -84.06
CA CYS A 110 29.03 -12.57 -82.66
C CYS A 110 27.90 -13.56 -82.34
N THR A 111 28.23 -14.61 -81.58
CA THR A 111 27.29 -15.62 -81.09
C THR A 111 27.57 -15.97 -79.63
N VAL A 112 26.68 -16.78 -79.04
CA VAL A 112 26.85 -17.37 -77.71
C VAL A 112 27.05 -18.88 -77.80
N GLU A 113 27.60 -19.45 -76.74
CA GLU A 113 27.59 -20.89 -76.48
C GLU A 113 26.14 -21.40 -76.36
N CYS A 114 25.93 -22.67 -76.70
CA CYS A 114 24.62 -23.31 -76.63
C CYS A 114 24.75 -24.79 -76.27
N THR A 115 23.72 -25.33 -75.62
CA THR A 115 23.55 -26.76 -75.39
C THR A 115 22.59 -27.34 -76.43
N GLU A 116 21.36 -26.80 -76.52
CA GLU A 116 20.37 -27.22 -77.53
C GLU A 116 19.56 -26.05 -78.15
N ASN A 117 19.20 -25.03 -77.38
CA ASN A 117 18.29 -23.97 -77.81
C ASN A 117 19.02 -22.74 -78.39
N CYS A 118 18.68 -22.37 -79.62
CA CYS A 118 19.16 -21.16 -80.30
C CYS A 118 17.98 -20.32 -80.85
N PRO A 119 18.17 -19.00 -81.07
CA PRO A 119 17.15 -18.14 -81.67
C PRO A 119 16.66 -18.61 -83.05
N GLU A 120 15.44 -18.20 -83.44
CA GLU A 120 14.81 -18.61 -84.70
C GLU A 120 15.69 -18.25 -85.93
N GLY A 121 15.99 -19.25 -86.75
CA GLY A 121 16.94 -19.16 -87.88
C GLY A 121 18.36 -19.67 -87.58
N TYR A 122 18.70 -19.85 -86.30
CA TYR A 122 19.96 -20.43 -85.85
C TYR A 122 19.76 -21.88 -85.36
N GLY A 123 20.85 -22.60 -85.16
CA GLY A 123 20.91 -23.94 -84.60
C GLY A 123 22.22 -24.15 -83.87
N CYS A 124 22.21 -24.98 -82.83
CA CYS A 124 23.40 -25.29 -82.07
C CYS A 124 24.31 -26.23 -82.87
N ALA A 125 25.59 -25.90 -83.01
CA ALA A 125 26.57 -26.74 -83.68
C ALA A 125 27.97 -26.60 -83.06
N GLY A 126 28.69 -27.71 -82.98
CA GLY A 126 30.09 -27.73 -82.57
C GLY A 126 30.99 -27.05 -83.61
N VAL A 127 31.75 -26.04 -83.18
CA VAL A 127 32.74 -25.32 -83.97
C VAL A 127 34.11 -25.48 -83.31
N GLN A 128 35.12 -25.84 -84.10
CA GLN A 128 36.46 -26.16 -83.59
C GLN A 128 37.27 -24.88 -83.24
N LEU A 129 36.95 -24.24 -82.11
CA LEU A 129 37.55 -22.98 -81.66
C LEU A 129 38.92 -23.18 -80.97
N GLY A 130 39.81 -23.97 -81.59
CA GLY A 130 41.21 -24.13 -81.19
C GLY A 130 41.51 -25.15 -80.09
N GLY A 131 40.48 -25.75 -79.47
CA GLY A 131 40.61 -26.89 -78.56
C GLY A 131 40.75 -28.24 -79.29
N ALA A 132 40.92 -29.31 -78.51
CA ALA A 132 40.78 -30.69 -78.99
C ALA A 132 39.31 -30.98 -79.38
N ASP A 133 38.37 -30.41 -78.62
CA ASP A 133 36.94 -30.63 -78.74
C ASP A 133 36.21 -29.43 -79.37
N PRO A 134 35.05 -29.65 -80.01
CA PRO A 134 34.28 -28.60 -80.65
C PRO A 134 33.37 -27.87 -79.65
N THR A 135 33.55 -26.55 -79.49
CA THR A 135 32.67 -25.70 -78.69
C THR A 135 31.32 -25.54 -79.38
N PHE A 136 30.21 -25.82 -78.70
CA PHE A 136 28.88 -25.73 -79.28
C PHE A 136 28.35 -24.29 -79.23
N VAL A 137 28.09 -23.71 -80.40
CA VAL A 137 27.68 -22.31 -80.56
C VAL A 137 26.50 -22.16 -81.52
N CYS A 138 25.71 -21.09 -81.38
CA CYS A 138 24.56 -20.85 -82.25
C CYS A 138 25.02 -20.38 -83.64
N VAL A 139 24.93 -21.26 -84.65
CA VAL A 139 25.25 -20.97 -86.05
C VAL A 139 24.00 -20.87 -86.92
N LYS A 140 24.10 -20.09 -88.00
CA LYS A 140 22.99 -19.76 -88.90
C LYS A 140 22.64 -20.95 -89.81
N LYS A 141 21.38 -21.40 -89.82
CA LYS A 141 20.98 -22.63 -90.54
C LYS A 141 20.99 -22.42 -92.07
N THR A 142 21.61 -23.36 -92.80
CA THR A 142 21.61 -23.39 -94.28
C THR A 142 21.18 -24.79 -94.77
N SER A 143 20.59 -24.90 -95.98
CA SER A 143 19.88 -26.12 -96.41
C SER A 143 20.30 -26.66 -97.78
N THR A 144 20.36 -28.00 -97.90
CA THR A 144 20.54 -28.72 -99.17
C THR A 144 20.00 -30.16 -99.06
N ASN A 145 19.84 -30.85 -100.20
CA ASN A 145 19.31 -32.22 -100.29
C ASN A 145 20.32 -33.27 -99.75
N CYS A 146 19.85 -34.39 -99.18
CA CYS A 146 20.69 -35.39 -98.46
C CYS A 146 21.35 -34.88 -97.15
N ASN A 147 20.94 -33.74 -96.58
CA ASN A 147 21.32 -33.36 -95.20
C ASN A 147 20.64 -34.29 -94.16
N PRO A 148 21.28 -34.59 -93.00
CA PRO A 148 20.64 -35.27 -91.87
C PRO A 148 19.42 -34.51 -91.32
N CYS A 149 18.45 -35.25 -90.78
CA CYS A 149 17.27 -34.72 -90.10
C CYS A 149 16.62 -35.83 -89.25
N GLU A 150 15.78 -35.45 -88.30
CA GLU A 150 14.85 -36.36 -87.62
C GLU A 150 13.38 -36.08 -87.94
N THR A 151 13.06 -34.83 -88.27
CA THR A 151 11.71 -34.30 -88.47
C THR A 151 11.65 -33.40 -89.71
N ASP A 152 10.45 -33.19 -90.26
CA ASP A 152 10.25 -32.27 -91.40
C ASP A 152 10.72 -30.83 -91.09
N GLY A 153 10.71 -30.41 -89.82
CA GLY A 153 11.09 -29.06 -89.39
C GLY A 153 12.59 -28.77 -89.48
N ASP A 154 13.43 -29.81 -89.57
CA ASP A 154 14.89 -29.65 -89.73
C ASP A 154 15.25 -29.21 -91.16
N CYS A 155 14.34 -29.43 -92.10
CA CYS A 155 14.51 -29.14 -93.53
C CYS A 155 14.04 -27.71 -93.85
N ILE A 156 14.92 -26.72 -93.66
CA ILE A 156 14.63 -25.26 -93.69
C ILE A 156 13.96 -24.73 -94.99
N HIS A 157 13.86 -25.51 -96.08
CA HIS A 157 13.17 -25.10 -97.30
C HIS A 157 11.66 -25.39 -97.22
N GLU A 158 10.81 -24.40 -97.50
CA GLU A 158 9.35 -24.56 -97.52
C GLU A 158 8.93 -25.76 -98.41
N GLY A 159 8.16 -26.69 -97.83
CA GLY A 159 7.71 -27.91 -98.50
C GLY A 159 8.71 -29.07 -98.59
N ALA A 160 9.94 -28.92 -98.09
CA ALA A 160 10.86 -30.05 -97.90
C ALA A 160 10.37 -30.94 -96.75
N ARG A 161 10.77 -32.23 -96.79
CA ARG A 161 10.43 -33.21 -95.75
C ARG A 161 11.61 -34.10 -95.40
N CYS A 162 11.61 -34.59 -94.17
CA CYS A 162 12.57 -35.56 -93.69
C CYS A 162 12.09 -36.97 -94.04
N ILE A 163 12.80 -37.64 -94.94
CA ILE A 163 12.44 -38.98 -95.42
C ILE A 163 13.48 -40.01 -94.99
N ASP A 164 13.01 -41.20 -94.64
CA ASP A 164 13.86 -42.38 -94.52
C ASP A 164 14.34 -42.80 -95.92
N ILE A 165 15.64 -43.04 -96.09
CA ILE A 165 16.24 -43.54 -97.34
C ILE A 165 16.90 -44.91 -97.20
N GLY A 166 16.84 -45.58 -96.05
CA GLY A 166 17.35 -46.94 -95.85
C GLY A 166 17.73 -47.25 -94.39
N GLU A 167 17.95 -48.53 -94.07
CA GLU A 167 18.43 -48.93 -92.73
C GLU A 167 19.96 -48.97 -92.68
N ASN A 168 20.56 -48.39 -91.63
CA ASN A 168 22.01 -48.45 -91.39
C ASN A 168 22.28 -48.76 -89.91
N ALA A 169 23.18 -49.71 -89.64
CA ALA A 169 23.51 -50.23 -88.29
C ALA A 169 22.32 -50.67 -87.38
N GLY A 170 21.09 -50.76 -87.91
CA GLY A 170 19.87 -51.07 -87.14
C GLY A 170 18.95 -49.88 -86.85
N ALA A 171 19.25 -48.70 -87.40
CA ALA A 171 18.42 -47.50 -87.31
C ALA A 171 18.03 -46.97 -88.72
N PRO A 172 16.91 -46.23 -88.87
CA PRO A 172 16.50 -45.63 -90.14
C PRO A 172 17.34 -44.38 -90.48
N ASP A 173 17.90 -44.35 -91.69
CA ASP A 173 18.81 -43.32 -92.17
C ASP A 173 18.03 -42.14 -92.79
N LYS A 174 17.49 -41.28 -91.93
CA LYS A 174 16.65 -40.14 -92.32
C LYS A 174 17.44 -38.99 -92.97
N ARG A 175 16.94 -38.42 -94.06
CA ARG A 175 17.53 -37.28 -94.79
C ARG A 175 16.50 -36.30 -95.34
N CYS A 176 16.87 -35.02 -95.43
CA CYS A 176 16.05 -33.99 -96.06
C CYS A 176 15.94 -34.20 -97.58
N ALA A 177 14.69 -34.25 -98.05
CA ALA A 177 14.32 -34.23 -99.47
C ALA A 177 13.48 -32.98 -99.79
N MET A 178 13.91 -32.24 -100.80
CA MET A 178 13.24 -31.05 -101.31
C MET A 178 12.01 -31.41 -102.17
N PRO A 179 10.99 -30.53 -102.25
CA PRO A 179 9.82 -30.73 -103.09
C PRO A 179 10.15 -30.56 -104.58
N CYS A 180 9.39 -31.25 -105.43
CA CYS A 180 9.50 -31.16 -106.88
C CYS A 180 8.14 -31.34 -107.56
N ASP A 181 7.90 -30.58 -108.63
CA ASP A 181 6.67 -30.65 -109.43
C ASP A 181 6.91 -31.30 -110.80
N ASP A 182 5.85 -31.87 -111.38
CA ASP A 182 5.84 -32.64 -112.63
C ASP A 182 6.15 -31.77 -113.86
N GLY A 183 7.42 -31.43 -114.03
CA GLY A 183 7.96 -30.53 -115.04
C GLY A 183 9.32 -29.90 -114.71
N GLN A 184 9.74 -29.91 -113.44
CA GLN A 184 11.05 -29.42 -113.01
C GLN A 184 11.92 -30.58 -112.53
N ALA A 185 13.03 -30.83 -113.22
CA ALA A 185 13.92 -31.94 -112.91
C ALA A 185 14.67 -31.71 -111.59
N CYS A 186 14.67 -32.72 -110.72
CA CYS A 186 15.69 -32.87 -109.69
C CYS A 186 17.08 -32.95 -110.35
N GLY A 187 18.14 -32.57 -109.61
CA GLY A 187 19.52 -32.65 -110.10
C GLY A 187 19.95 -34.08 -110.46
N GLU A 188 21.02 -34.22 -111.26
CA GLU A 188 21.53 -35.53 -111.65
C GLU A 188 21.78 -36.44 -110.43
N GLY A 189 21.32 -37.69 -110.52
CA GLY A 189 21.30 -38.66 -109.42
C GLY A 189 19.95 -38.76 -108.67
N TYR A 190 19.09 -37.74 -108.74
CA TYR A 190 17.81 -37.71 -108.04
C TYR A 190 16.61 -37.87 -108.99
N GLN A 191 15.52 -38.46 -108.49
CA GLN A 191 14.24 -38.60 -109.18
C GLN A 191 13.12 -37.97 -108.35
N CYS A 192 12.14 -37.38 -109.03
CA CYS A 192 10.96 -36.82 -108.39
C CYS A 192 9.95 -37.95 -108.13
N VAL A 193 9.65 -38.24 -106.86
CA VAL A 193 8.77 -39.36 -106.46
C VAL A 193 7.61 -38.83 -105.63
N SER A 194 6.38 -39.11 -106.07
CA SER A 194 5.15 -38.85 -105.31
C SER A 194 5.00 -39.85 -104.18
N GLN A 195 5.08 -39.39 -102.92
CA GLN A 195 4.92 -40.26 -101.74
C GLN A 195 3.49 -40.19 -101.18
N GLU A 196 2.89 -41.34 -100.91
CA GLU A 196 1.55 -41.48 -100.31
C GLU A 196 1.54 -40.99 -98.84
N PRO A 197 0.43 -40.44 -98.33
CA PRO A 197 0.45 -39.63 -97.11
C PRO A 197 0.25 -40.46 -95.83
N SER A 198 1.28 -40.51 -94.99
CA SER A 198 1.17 -40.93 -93.59
C SER A 198 0.43 -39.86 -92.75
N ALA A 199 -0.89 -40.02 -92.65
CA ALA A 199 -1.75 -39.53 -91.56
C ALA A 199 -1.68 -38.02 -91.18
N GLY A 200 -1.71 -37.10 -92.14
CA GLY A 200 -2.08 -35.71 -91.83
C GLY A 200 -1.80 -34.67 -92.92
N ALA A 201 -0.62 -34.74 -93.53
CA ALA A 201 -0.20 -33.87 -94.62
C ALA A 201 -0.61 -34.44 -95.99
N GLY A 202 -0.68 -33.57 -97.01
CA GLY A 202 -1.01 -33.96 -98.38
C GLY A 202 0.10 -34.78 -99.06
N VAL A 203 -0.24 -35.37 -100.21
CA VAL A 203 0.75 -35.95 -101.14
C VAL A 203 1.67 -34.83 -101.63
N ALA A 204 2.97 -35.05 -101.45
CA ALA A 204 4.03 -34.19 -101.95
C ALA A 204 4.98 -35.05 -102.78
N SER A 205 5.39 -34.54 -103.92
CA SER A 205 6.44 -35.14 -104.74
C SER A 205 7.79 -34.59 -104.29
N LEU A 206 8.75 -35.48 -104.04
CA LEU A 206 10.02 -35.17 -103.39
C LEU A 206 11.21 -35.68 -104.22
N CYS A 207 12.34 -34.98 -104.18
CA CYS A 207 13.58 -35.37 -104.87
C CYS A 207 14.35 -36.44 -104.07
N VAL A 208 14.04 -37.71 -104.35
CA VAL A 208 14.66 -38.89 -103.72
C VAL A 208 15.86 -39.37 -104.56
N PRO A 209 16.97 -39.84 -103.96
CA PRO A 209 18.05 -40.49 -104.71
C PRO A 209 17.54 -41.66 -105.57
N THR A 210 18.04 -41.80 -106.80
CA THR A 210 17.73 -42.95 -107.68
C THR A 210 18.36 -44.27 -107.20
N THR A 211 19.20 -44.20 -106.17
CA THR A 211 20.08 -45.26 -105.67
C THR A 211 19.67 -45.86 -104.32
N GLU A 212 18.62 -45.33 -103.67
CA GLU A 212 18.20 -45.76 -102.31
C GLU A 212 19.36 -45.69 -101.28
N SER A 213 20.28 -44.74 -101.46
CA SER A 213 21.40 -44.36 -100.57
C SER A 213 22.12 -43.11 -101.10
N CYS A 214 22.67 -42.24 -100.24
CA CYS A 214 23.45 -41.04 -100.63
C CYS A 214 24.99 -41.26 -100.74
N ILE A 215 25.54 -42.49 -100.55
CA ILE A 215 27.00 -42.79 -100.62
C ILE A 215 27.27 -44.28 -100.95
N CYS A 216 28.43 -44.74 -101.47
CA CYS A 216 29.71 -44.11 -101.85
C CYS A 216 30.11 -44.70 -103.24
N PHE A 217 30.59 -43.90 -104.21
CA PHE A 217 30.95 -44.39 -105.57
C PHE A 217 32.17 -43.72 -106.18
N GLY A 218 33.16 -44.52 -106.60
CA GLY A 218 34.04 -44.29 -107.77
C GLY A 218 35.06 -43.13 -107.72
N GLU A 219 34.62 -41.92 -107.44
CA GLU A 219 35.44 -40.70 -107.40
C GLU A 219 35.77 -40.26 -105.96
N THR A 220 35.13 -40.88 -104.96
CA THR A 220 35.38 -40.69 -103.52
C THR A 220 36.16 -41.85 -102.87
N ASP A 221 36.82 -42.69 -103.68
CA ASP A 221 37.66 -43.80 -103.20
C ASP A 221 38.91 -43.24 -102.51
N GLY A 222 39.17 -43.65 -101.26
CA GLY A 222 40.24 -43.12 -100.41
C GLY A 222 39.92 -41.82 -99.66
N THR A 223 38.66 -41.35 -99.62
CA THR A 223 38.26 -40.28 -98.69
C THR A 223 38.02 -40.82 -97.29
N THR A 224 38.18 -39.98 -96.27
CA THR A 224 37.98 -40.31 -94.84
C THR A 224 36.74 -39.61 -94.27
N ARG A 225 36.03 -40.26 -93.35
CA ARG A 225 34.97 -39.66 -92.54
C ARG A 225 35.09 -40.06 -91.06
N GLN A 226 34.36 -39.39 -90.19
CA GLN A 226 34.29 -39.73 -88.78
C GLN A 226 33.48 -41.02 -88.54
N CYS A 227 33.91 -41.80 -87.56
CA CYS A 227 33.24 -42.98 -87.03
C CYS A 227 33.29 -42.94 -85.49
N SER A 228 32.59 -43.84 -84.82
CA SER A 228 32.64 -43.97 -83.36
C SER A 228 32.51 -45.42 -82.89
N LYS A 229 32.86 -45.63 -81.62
CA LYS A 229 32.60 -46.83 -80.84
C LYS A 229 32.01 -46.39 -79.50
N ALA A 230 30.93 -47.04 -79.06
CA ALA A 230 30.26 -46.73 -77.80
C ALA A 230 30.20 -47.96 -76.90
N GLN A 231 30.29 -47.75 -75.58
CA GLN A 231 30.02 -48.77 -74.57
C GLN A 231 29.02 -48.25 -73.54
N GLU A 232 27.97 -49.02 -73.30
CA GLU A 232 26.87 -48.64 -72.40
C GLU A 232 27.36 -48.47 -70.97
N GLY A 233 27.29 -47.24 -70.44
CA GLY A 233 27.75 -46.90 -69.08
C GLY A 233 29.27 -46.68 -68.95
N VAL A 234 29.97 -46.40 -70.04
CA VAL A 234 31.35 -45.87 -70.05
C VAL A 234 31.33 -44.61 -70.91
N GLY A 235 31.74 -44.64 -72.17
CA GLY A 235 31.67 -43.47 -73.06
C GLY A 235 31.53 -43.81 -74.56
N THR A 236 31.83 -42.83 -75.43
CA THR A 236 31.75 -42.97 -76.90
C THR A 236 32.95 -42.33 -77.60
N CYS A 237 33.98 -43.13 -77.80
CA CYS A 237 35.19 -42.72 -78.51
C CYS A 237 34.94 -42.51 -80.01
N TYR A 238 35.45 -41.39 -80.53
CA TYR A 238 35.42 -41.06 -81.96
C TYR A 238 36.74 -41.41 -82.67
N GLY A 239 36.68 -41.51 -83.98
CA GLY A 239 37.85 -41.75 -84.83
C GLY A 239 37.51 -41.54 -86.30
N THR A 240 38.36 -42.02 -87.20
CA THR A 240 38.13 -41.95 -88.66
C THR A 240 38.14 -43.31 -89.34
N GLU A 241 37.35 -43.42 -90.42
CA GLU A 241 37.30 -44.57 -91.33
C GLU A 241 37.39 -44.10 -92.79
N THR A 242 37.81 -44.99 -93.70
CA THR A 242 38.11 -44.66 -95.12
C THR A 242 37.12 -45.35 -96.07
N CYS A 243 36.61 -44.69 -97.11
CA CYS A 243 35.82 -45.35 -98.15
C CYS A 243 36.77 -46.09 -99.10
N GLU A 244 36.75 -47.43 -99.06
CA GLU A 244 37.31 -48.28 -100.11
C GLU A 244 36.20 -48.63 -101.10
N GLY A 245 36.32 -48.20 -102.35
CA GLY A 245 35.26 -48.17 -103.38
C GLY A 245 34.66 -49.51 -103.82
N SER A 246 34.99 -50.62 -103.16
CA SER A 246 34.34 -51.94 -103.31
C SER A 246 34.12 -52.69 -101.98
N GLN A 247 34.47 -52.12 -100.84
CA GLN A 247 34.18 -52.62 -99.49
C GLN A 247 33.18 -51.71 -98.74
N GLY A 248 33.10 -50.43 -99.10
CA GLY A 248 32.39 -49.41 -98.34
C GLY A 248 33.36 -48.67 -97.42
N TRP A 249 32.82 -48.06 -96.35
CA TRP A 249 33.64 -47.43 -95.32
C TRP A 249 34.21 -48.49 -94.38
N VAL A 250 35.53 -48.46 -94.14
CA VAL A 250 36.26 -49.48 -93.37
C VAL A 250 37.38 -48.88 -92.52
N GLY A 251 37.74 -49.60 -91.45
CA GLY A 251 38.94 -49.30 -90.66
C GLY A 251 38.78 -48.18 -89.64
N CYS A 252 37.65 -48.12 -88.91
CA CYS A 252 37.44 -47.14 -87.85
C CYS A 252 38.56 -47.16 -86.80
N SER A 253 39.15 -45.99 -86.57
CA SER A 253 40.35 -45.79 -85.73
C SER A 253 40.06 -45.34 -84.28
N ALA A 254 38.79 -45.26 -83.88
CA ALA A 254 38.40 -45.00 -82.49
C ALA A 254 38.95 -46.06 -81.52
N GLN A 255 39.30 -45.67 -80.29
CA GLN A 255 39.62 -46.62 -79.21
C GLN A 255 38.35 -47.26 -78.63
N ASP A 256 38.51 -48.30 -77.81
CA ASP A 256 37.40 -48.99 -77.14
C ASP A 256 37.24 -48.36 -75.73
N PRO A 257 36.11 -47.70 -75.39
CA PRO A 257 35.95 -46.99 -74.12
C PRO A 257 36.22 -47.86 -72.88
N ALA A 258 37.02 -47.36 -71.94
CA ALA A 258 37.36 -48.00 -70.66
C ALA A 258 37.38 -46.96 -69.53
N ALA A 259 37.11 -47.35 -68.28
CA ALA A 259 37.11 -46.40 -67.16
C ALA A 259 38.52 -45.86 -66.84
N GLU A 260 38.60 -44.58 -66.46
CA GLU A 260 39.81 -43.79 -66.24
C GLU A 260 40.90 -44.45 -65.38
N SER A 261 42.17 -44.12 -65.64
CA SER A 261 43.32 -44.77 -65.00
C SER A 261 44.61 -43.94 -64.95
N CYS A 262 44.60 -42.76 -64.30
CA CYS A 262 45.72 -41.88 -63.92
C CYS A 262 47.00 -42.06 -64.77
N ASN A 263 46.90 -41.73 -66.06
CA ASN A 263 47.97 -41.92 -67.05
C ASN A 263 48.12 -40.80 -68.10
N ASN A 264 47.30 -39.74 -68.03
CA ASN A 264 47.12 -38.67 -69.02
C ASN A 264 46.53 -39.15 -70.37
N ILE A 265 45.59 -40.09 -70.33
CA ILE A 265 44.75 -40.46 -71.49
C ILE A 265 43.31 -40.50 -71.01
N ASP A 266 42.45 -39.73 -71.69
CA ASP A 266 41.00 -39.92 -71.73
C ASP A 266 40.71 -41.35 -72.24
N ASP A 267 40.47 -42.29 -71.34
CA ASP A 267 40.27 -43.72 -71.63
C ASP A 267 38.79 -44.02 -71.94
N ASP A 268 37.83 -43.23 -71.42
CA ASP A 268 36.39 -43.42 -71.67
C ASP A 268 35.81 -42.57 -72.82
N CYS A 269 36.47 -41.45 -73.16
CA CYS A 269 36.10 -40.47 -74.18
C CYS A 269 34.91 -39.57 -73.83
N ASP A 270 34.79 -39.11 -72.57
CA ASP A 270 33.87 -38.02 -72.18
C ASP A 270 34.42 -36.59 -72.46
N GLY A 271 35.74 -36.44 -72.66
CA GLY A 271 36.41 -35.17 -72.93
C GLY A 271 37.16 -34.56 -71.73
N LYS A 272 37.23 -35.25 -70.59
CA LYS A 272 38.18 -34.98 -69.51
C LYS A 272 39.39 -35.95 -69.60
N THR A 273 40.14 -36.13 -68.51
CA THR A 273 41.38 -36.92 -68.45
C THR A 273 41.80 -37.05 -66.99
N ASP A 274 41.93 -38.27 -66.47
CA ASP A 274 42.36 -38.58 -65.11
C ASP A 274 41.47 -37.94 -63.99
N GLU A 275 40.16 -37.75 -64.19
CA GLU A 275 39.27 -37.14 -63.18
C GLU A 275 39.05 -37.99 -61.90
N ALA A 276 38.93 -37.29 -60.77
CA ALA A 276 39.02 -37.90 -59.45
C ALA A 276 37.84 -38.82 -59.07
N GLU A 277 36.65 -38.59 -59.64
CA GLU A 277 35.43 -39.34 -59.33
C GLU A 277 35.54 -40.83 -59.67
N ASP A 278 36.02 -41.18 -60.87
CA ASP A 278 36.12 -42.57 -61.33
C ASP A 278 37.45 -43.24 -60.99
N LEU A 279 38.53 -42.46 -60.80
CA LEU A 279 39.85 -42.97 -60.38
C LEU A 279 39.87 -43.67 -59.01
N SER A 280 38.78 -43.60 -58.22
CA SER A 280 38.62 -44.34 -56.96
C SER A 280 39.74 -44.07 -55.93
N LEU A 281 40.27 -42.85 -55.90
CA LEU A 281 41.46 -42.47 -55.13
C LEU A 281 41.19 -42.48 -53.62
N THR A 282 41.88 -43.36 -52.88
CA THR A 282 41.73 -43.51 -51.44
C THR A 282 42.38 -42.37 -50.65
N ALA A 283 42.06 -42.27 -49.36
CA ALA A 283 42.82 -41.46 -48.41
C ALA A 283 44.32 -41.85 -48.37
N CYS A 284 45.13 -40.92 -47.88
CA CYS A 284 46.57 -41.06 -47.64
C CYS A 284 46.97 -40.30 -46.37
N GLU A 285 48.15 -40.60 -45.83
CA GLU A 285 48.68 -40.03 -44.59
C GLU A 285 50.13 -39.58 -44.81
N LYS A 286 50.55 -38.51 -44.12
CA LYS A 286 51.95 -38.08 -44.00
C LYS A 286 52.33 -38.02 -42.53
N THR A 287 53.24 -38.90 -42.12
CA THR A 287 53.79 -39.00 -40.75
C THR A 287 55.25 -38.59 -40.72
N ASN A 288 55.67 -37.92 -39.66
CA ASN A 288 57.09 -37.74 -39.33
C ASN A 288 57.34 -38.01 -37.83
N ASP A 289 58.25 -37.28 -37.17
CA ASP A 289 58.53 -37.40 -35.73
C ASP A 289 57.69 -36.43 -34.87
N VAL A 290 56.80 -35.64 -35.49
CA VAL A 290 55.80 -34.74 -34.89
C VAL A 290 54.44 -35.48 -34.94
N GLY A 291 53.48 -35.08 -35.77
CA GLY A 291 52.17 -35.74 -35.91
C GLY A 291 51.94 -36.63 -37.14
N THR A 292 50.68 -36.73 -37.58
CA THR A 292 50.24 -37.51 -38.76
C THR A 292 49.04 -36.90 -39.48
N CYS A 293 49.34 -36.03 -40.45
CA CYS A 293 48.32 -35.40 -41.28
C CYS A 293 47.68 -36.37 -42.27
N SER A 294 46.34 -36.38 -42.27
CA SER A 294 45.53 -37.09 -43.26
C SER A 294 45.28 -36.24 -44.51
N GLY A 295 44.98 -36.91 -45.63
CA GLY A 295 44.59 -36.27 -46.88
C GLY A 295 44.08 -37.29 -47.90
N GLN A 296 44.05 -36.90 -49.17
CA GLN A 296 43.63 -37.76 -50.27
C GLN A 296 44.77 -37.95 -51.28
N ASN A 297 44.80 -39.13 -51.89
CA ASN A 297 45.58 -39.33 -53.10
C ASN A 297 44.96 -38.50 -54.23
N VAL A 298 45.76 -37.70 -54.93
CA VAL A 298 45.38 -36.91 -56.11
C VAL A 298 46.22 -37.35 -57.31
N CYS A 299 45.61 -37.40 -58.50
CA CYS A 299 46.36 -37.62 -59.74
C CYS A 299 46.83 -36.26 -60.28
N GLU A 300 48.14 -36.06 -60.39
CA GLU A 300 48.71 -34.92 -61.11
C GLU A 300 49.69 -35.43 -62.18
N GLY A 301 49.44 -35.09 -63.44
CA GLY A 301 50.29 -35.47 -64.56
C GLY A 301 50.44 -36.98 -64.78
N GLY A 302 49.40 -37.77 -64.49
CA GLY A 302 49.45 -39.24 -64.52
C GLY A 302 50.37 -39.85 -63.46
N THR A 303 50.49 -39.19 -62.30
CA THR A 303 51.14 -39.74 -61.11
C THR A 303 50.26 -39.48 -59.89
N VAL A 304 49.96 -40.55 -59.15
CA VAL A 304 49.23 -40.46 -57.87
C VAL A 304 50.18 -39.92 -56.79
N SER A 305 49.78 -38.86 -56.10
CA SER A 305 50.53 -38.22 -55.01
C SER A 305 49.60 -37.90 -53.82
N CYS A 306 50.15 -37.71 -52.62
CA CYS A 306 49.35 -37.45 -51.41
C CYS A 306 49.30 -35.94 -51.10
N ASN A 307 48.10 -35.36 -51.04
CA ASN A 307 47.91 -33.92 -50.82
C ASN A 307 47.89 -33.47 -49.35
N ALA A 308 47.95 -34.40 -48.39
CA ALA A 308 47.96 -34.10 -46.95
C ALA A 308 48.99 -33.01 -46.57
N ALA A 309 48.74 -32.29 -45.48
CA ALA A 309 49.77 -31.43 -44.86
C ALA A 309 51.00 -32.26 -44.44
N THR A 310 52.13 -31.61 -44.18
CA THR A 310 53.32 -32.30 -43.64
C THR A 310 53.48 -31.82 -42.21
N PRO A 311 53.31 -32.67 -41.19
CA PRO A 311 53.29 -32.24 -39.80
C PRO A 311 54.49 -31.35 -39.45
N VAL A 312 54.21 -30.23 -38.81
CA VAL A 312 55.21 -29.40 -38.12
C VAL A 312 54.76 -29.23 -36.66
N ALA A 313 55.58 -28.63 -35.81
CA ALA A 313 55.10 -28.26 -34.48
C ALA A 313 54.24 -27.00 -34.61
N GLU A 314 53.23 -26.87 -33.76
CA GLU A 314 52.31 -25.73 -33.71
C GLU A 314 53.03 -24.36 -33.68
N SER A 315 52.34 -23.31 -34.11
CA SER A 315 52.90 -21.97 -34.27
C SER A 315 51.76 -20.95 -34.47
N CYS A 316 51.42 -20.21 -33.41
CA CYS A 316 50.17 -19.44 -33.25
C CYS A 316 49.57 -18.91 -34.57
N ASN A 317 48.67 -19.71 -35.19
CA ASN A 317 48.07 -19.34 -36.48
C ASN A 317 46.63 -19.84 -36.70
N GLY A 318 46.04 -20.55 -35.73
CA GLY A 318 44.69 -21.09 -35.80
C GLY A 318 44.56 -22.31 -36.71
N ALA A 319 45.62 -23.14 -36.78
CA ALA A 319 45.65 -24.35 -37.58
C ALA A 319 46.44 -25.48 -36.90
N ASP A 320 45.77 -26.63 -36.74
CA ASP A 320 46.32 -27.97 -36.43
C ASP A 320 47.45 -28.35 -37.42
N ASP A 321 48.68 -27.92 -37.11
CA ASP A 321 49.87 -27.99 -37.97
C ASP A 321 50.63 -29.34 -37.76
N ASP A 322 50.49 -29.93 -36.57
CA ASP A 322 50.86 -31.30 -36.19
C ASP A 322 49.90 -32.34 -36.82
N CYS A 323 48.61 -32.02 -36.86
CA CYS A 323 47.49 -32.92 -37.16
C CYS A 323 47.19 -33.94 -36.03
N ASP A 324 47.29 -33.51 -34.77
CA ASP A 324 46.83 -34.21 -33.55
C ASP A 324 45.30 -34.16 -33.45
N GLY A 325 44.70 -33.03 -33.81
CA GLY A 325 43.27 -32.73 -33.69
C GLY A 325 42.89 -31.76 -32.56
N ALA A 326 43.87 -31.19 -31.87
CA ALA A 326 43.77 -29.91 -31.19
C ALA A 326 44.17 -28.76 -32.17
N THR A 327 44.66 -27.63 -31.70
CA THR A 327 45.12 -26.47 -32.49
C THR A 327 45.90 -25.55 -31.55
N ASP A 328 47.16 -25.23 -31.88
CA ASP A 328 48.04 -24.32 -31.13
C ASP A 328 48.28 -24.73 -29.63
N GLU A 329 48.01 -26.00 -29.26
CA GLU A 329 47.90 -26.46 -27.85
C GLU A 329 49.20 -26.74 -27.08
N ASP A 330 50.37 -26.64 -27.75
CA ASP A 330 51.70 -26.82 -27.15
C ASP A 330 52.46 -25.46 -27.08
N LEU A 331 51.70 -24.36 -27.14
CA LEU A 331 52.14 -22.96 -26.98
C LEU A 331 51.68 -22.39 -25.62
N ASP A 332 52.26 -21.24 -25.25
CA ASP A 332 51.84 -20.50 -24.07
C ASP A 332 50.61 -19.61 -24.43
N ASP A 333 49.54 -19.75 -23.63
CA ASP A 333 48.22 -19.08 -23.65
C ASP A 333 47.87 -18.92 -22.16
N ASN A 334 48.19 -17.75 -21.60
CA ASN A 334 48.29 -17.57 -20.14
C ASN A 334 46.97 -17.11 -19.48
N ASP A 335 46.06 -16.42 -20.19
CA ASP A 335 44.71 -16.08 -19.69
C ASP A 335 43.63 -17.15 -20.02
N GLY A 336 43.76 -17.84 -21.17
CA GLY A 336 42.79 -18.83 -21.66
C GLY A 336 41.69 -18.29 -22.59
N ASP A 337 41.85 -17.12 -23.20
CA ASP A 337 41.00 -16.55 -24.27
C ASP A 337 40.95 -17.48 -25.50
N GLY A 338 42.08 -18.13 -25.80
CA GLY A 338 42.32 -18.88 -27.05
C GLY A 338 43.12 -18.07 -28.08
N THR A 339 43.78 -17.01 -27.64
CA THR A 339 44.90 -16.34 -28.32
C THR A 339 46.18 -16.75 -27.57
N CYS A 340 47.31 -16.89 -28.27
CA CYS A 340 48.59 -17.26 -27.64
C CYS A 340 49.42 -16.00 -27.39
N ASP A 341 50.15 -15.95 -26.27
CA ASP A 341 50.89 -14.78 -25.75
C ASP A 341 51.66 -14.02 -26.87
N ASP A 342 52.36 -14.72 -27.77
CA ASP A 342 53.17 -14.07 -28.83
C ASP A 342 52.36 -13.31 -29.91
N GLN A 343 51.02 -13.41 -29.90
CA GLN A 343 50.06 -12.66 -30.71
C GLN A 343 49.02 -11.84 -29.91
N ASP A 344 48.99 -11.94 -28.58
CA ASP A 344 48.08 -11.12 -27.77
C ASP A 344 48.62 -9.69 -27.53
N VAL A 345 47.89 -8.94 -26.70
CA VAL A 345 48.13 -7.55 -26.29
C VAL A 345 47.65 -7.29 -24.85
N ASP A 346 47.38 -8.35 -24.09
CA ASP A 346 46.81 -8.41 -22.73
C ASP A 346 47.10 -9.84 -22.19
N ASP A 347 48.37 -10.26 -22.17
CA ASP A 347 48.88 -11.65 -21.99
C ASP A 347 48.34 -12.42 -20.75
N ASP A 348 47.66 -11.78 -19.81
CA ASP A 348 46.97 -12.43 -18.68
C ASP A 348 45.49 -12.04 -18.49
N GLY A 349 44.95 -11.21 -19.39
CA GLY A 349 43.54 -10.83 -19.45
C GLY A 349 43.08 -9.90 -18.33
N ASP A 350 43.98 -9.20 -17.62
CA ASP A 350 43.62 -8.26 -16.56
C ASP A 350 42.93 -6.98 -17.07
N GLY A 351 43.21 -6.61 -18.33
CA GLY A 351 42.77 -5.36 -18.96
C GLY A 351 43.88 -4.31 -19.13
N THR A 352 45.13 -4.66 -18.84
CA THR A 352 46.32 -3.81 -18.95
C THR A 352 47.25 -4.36 -20.04
N PRO A 353 47.42 -3.66 -21.18
CA PRO A 353 48.30 -4.16 -22.24
C PRO A 353 49.76 -4.24 -21.81
N ASP A 354 50.44 -5.33 -22.18
CA ASP A 354 51.86 -5.65 -21.90
C ASP A 354 52.87 -4.57 -22.36
N GLU A 355 52.53 -3.65 -23.28
CA GLU A 355 53.38 -2.46 -23.53
C GLU A 355 53.33 -1.40 -22.41
N THR A 356 52.47 -1.60 -21.41
CA THR A 356 52.20 -0.72 -20.27
C THR A 356 52.01 -1.42 -18.92
N ASP A 357 51.90 -2.75 -18.91
CA ASP A 357 51.89 -3.59 -17.71
C ASP A 357 53.24 -3.52 -16.95
N ASN A 358 53.22 -3.92 -15.68
CA ASN A 358 54.39 -4.19 -14.84
C ASN A 358 54.47 -5.65 -14.36
N CYS A 359 53.49 -6.50 -14.70
CA CYS A 359 53.45 -7.93 -14.43
C CYS A 359 52.84 -8.73 -15.59
N ASP A 360 53.41 -8.62 -16.79
CA ASP A 360 52.98 -9.11 -18.13
C ASP A 360 52.42 -10.57 -18.23
N PHE A 361 52.42 -11.37 -17.15
CA PHE A 361 51.91 -12.74 -17.08
C PHE A 361 51.22 -13.06 -15.73
N THR A 362 50.79 -12.09 -14.91
CA THR A 362 50.28 -12.32 -13.53
C THR A 362 49.31 -11.22 -13.04
N THR A 363 48.03 -11.39 -13.37
CA THR A 363 46.93 -10.40 -13.28
C THR A 363 46.98 -9.47 -12.07
N ASN A 364 47.13 -8.17 -12.31
CA ASN A 364 47.11 -7.11 -11.29
C ASN A 364 46.45 -5.80 -11.81
N PRO A 365 45.10 -5.74 -12.01
CA PRO A 365 44.43 -4.62 -12.68
C PRO A 365 44.49 -3.26 -11.97
N ASP A 366 45.13 -3.18 -10.80
CA ASP A 366 45.44 -1.94 -10.09
C ASP A 366 46.85 -1.41 -10.36
N GLN A 367 47.70 -2.21 -11.02
CA GLN A 367 49.08 -1.91 -11.42
C GLN A 367 49.91 -1.42 -10.22
N ALA A 368 49.74 -2.10 -9.09
CA ALA A 368 50.49 -1.86 -7.86
C ALA A 368 52.00 -2.11 -8.08
N ASP A 369 52.79 -1.13 -7.66
CA ASP A 369 54.26 -1.07 -7.71
C ASP A 369 54.68 -0.21 -6.50
N SER A 370 54.93 -0.87 -5.38
CA SER A 370 55.05 -0.23 -4.07
C SER A 370 56.44 0.39 -3.81
N ASP A 371 57.52 -0.16 -4.39
CA ASP A 371 58.88 0.40 -4.32
C ASP A 371 59.23 1.38 -5.48
N ASN A 372 58.55 1.27 -6.62
CA ASN A 372 58.72 2.06 -7.85
C ASN A 372 59.96 1.69 -8.71
N ASP A 373 60.38 0.41 -8.72
CA ASP A 373 61.36 -0.21 -9.62
C ASP A 373 60.80 -0.40 -11.06
N GLY A 374 59.52 -0.73 -11.18
CA GLY A 374 58.83 -1.04 -12.44
C GLY A 374 58.53 -2.52 -12.69
N ILE A 375 58.62 -3.37 -11.66
CA ILE A 375 57.99 -4.69 -11.57
C ILE A 375 56.79 -4.53 -10.62
N GLY A 376 55.67 -5.20 -10.87
CA GLY A 376 54.49 -5.08 -10.01
C GLY A 376 54.47 -5.99 -8.77
N ASP A 377 53.70 -5.57 -7.76
CA ASP A 377 53.57 -6.23 -6.45
C ASP A 377 53.08 -7.69 -6.50
N ALA A 378 52.50 -8.10 -7.64
CA ALA A 378 51.95 -9.43 -7.92
C ALA A 378 52.97 -10.43 -8.48
N CYS A 379 54.03 -9.94 -9.14
CA CYS A 379 55.06 -10.75 -9.80
C CYS A 379 56.48 -10.56 -9.23
N GLU A 380 56.72 -9.54 -8.39
CA GLU A 380 57.91 -9.46 -7.53
C GLU A 380 57.84 -10.51 -6.38
N THR A 381 58.89 -10.56 -5.54
CA THR A 381 58.99 -11.43 -4.35
C THR A 381 59.43 -10.69 -3.07
N ASP A 382 59.46 -9.36 -3.12
CA ASP A 382 60.08 -8.40 -2.18
C ASP A 382 59.53 -6.99 -2.54
N CYS A 383 58.19 -6.82 -2.61
CA CYS A 383 57.52 -5.71 -3.33
C CYS A 383 57.71 -4.28 -2.77
N ASP A 384 58.40 -4.12 -1.64
CA ASP A 384 58.87 -2.81 -1.15
C ASP A 384 60.41 -2.69 -1.09
N ASN A 385 61.13 -3.74 -1.50
CA ASN A 385 62.58 -3.87 -1.49
C ASN A 385 63.24 -3.50 -0.13
N ASP A 386 62.55 -3.77 1.00
CA ASP A 386 63.10 -3.60 2.35
C ASP A 386 64.25 -4.60 2.63
N GLY A 387 64.16 -5.80 2.05
CA GLY A 387 65.15 -6.88 2.13
C GLY A 387 64.74 -8.14 2.89
N ASP A 388 63.54 -8.20 3.48
CA ASP A 388 62.85 -9.43 3.88
C ASP A 388 61.76 -9.79 2.85
N LEU A 389 61.76 -11.03 2.33
CA LEU A 389 60.91 -11.44 1.19
C LEU A 389 59.43 -11.57 1.56
N ASP A 390 58.53 -11.32 0.60
CA ASP A 390 57.06 -11.53 0.64
C ASP A 390 56.54 -12.72 1.47
N ALA A 391 57.28 -13.83 1.45
CA ALA A 391 56.91 -15.10 2.08
C ALA A 391 57.33 -15.24 3.56
N VAL A 392 57.98 -14.20 4.11
CA VAL A 392 58.43 -14.12 5.51
C VAL A 392 58.22 -12.75 6.14
N ASP A 393 58.07 -11.70 5.33
CA ASP A 393 57.73 -10.34 5.74
C ASP A 393 56.28 -10.25 6.29
N ASN A 394 56.10 -9.52 7.39
CA ASN A 394 54.82 -9.23 8.02
C ASN A 394 54.10 -7.96 7.50
N CYS A 395 54.68 -7.21 6.54
CA CYS A 395 54.04 -6.09 5.85
C CYS A 395 53.94 -6.19 4.31
N LYS A 396 54.64 -7.14 3.70
CA LYS A 396 54.76 -7.46 2.27
C LYS A 396 55.25 -6.32 1.37
N CYS A 397 54.46 -5.25 1.26
CA CYS A 397 54.69 -4.10 0.37
C CYS A 397 54.62 -2.76 1.13
N VAL A 398 55.08 -2.72 2.39
CA VAL A 398 55.19 -1.50 3.22
C VAL A 398 56.48 -1.58 4.06
N PRO A 399 57.57 -0.90 3.64
CA PRO A 399 58.92 -1.32 4.00
C PRO A 399 59.25 -1.10 5.47
N ASN A 400 59.46 -2.19 6.22
CA ASN A 400 59.56 -2.20 7.68
C ASN A 400 60.77 -3.03 8.24
N PRO A 401 62.06 -2.74 7.91
CA PRO A 401 63.20 -3.70 8.05
C PRO A 401 63.65 -4.10 9.46
N THR A 402 62.80 -3.85 10.45
CA THR A 402 62.87 -4.34 11.81
C THR A 402 61.92 -5.51 12.10
N GLN A 403 60.95 -5.80 11.22
CA GLN A 403 59.94 -6.87 11.39
C GLN A 403 59.34 -6.85 12.80
N VAL A 404 58.80 -5.68 13.16
CA VAL A 404 58.12 -5.44 14.43
C VAL A 404 56.64 -5.76 14.27
N ASP A 405 56.10 -6.34 15.33
CA ASP A 405 54.76 -6.91 15.48
C ASP A 405 54.53 -6.93 17.00
N PHE A 406 53.62 -6.07 17.48
CA PHE A 406 53.46 -5.80 18.90
C PHE A 406 52.44 -6.71 19.59
N ASP A 407 51.32 -7.07 18.94
CA ASP A 407 50.29 -7.96 19.49
C ASP A 407 50.53 -9.46 19.18
N ALA A 408 51.28 -9.79 18.13
CA ALA A 408 51.54 -11.11 17.56
C ALA A 408 50.41 -11.76 16.75
N ASP A 409 49.58 -10.97 16.05
CA ASP A 409 48.61 -11.40 15.02
C ASP A 409 49.32 -11.93 13.75
N GLY A 410 50.39 -11.27 13.31
CA GLY A 410 51.16 -11.60 12.11
C GLY A 410 51.23 -10.50 11.04
N LEU A 411 50.54 -9.37 11.22
CA LEU A 411 50.78 -8.09 10.55
C LEU A 411 51.92 -7.33 11.28
N GLY A 412 52.56 -6.35 10.64
CA GLY A 412 53.66 -5.58 11.24
C GLY A 412 53.33 -4.12 11.56
N ASP A 413 53.95 -3.54 12.60
CA ASP A 413 53.58 -2.22 13.13
C ASP A 413 53.47 -1.10 12.03
N GLU A 414 54.29 -1.13 10.98
CA GLU A 414 54.32 -0.08 9.95
C GLU A 414 53.14 -0.18 8.95
N CYS A 415 52.51 -1.35 8.82
CA CYS A 415 51.33 -1.60 7.98
C CYS A 415 50.06 -1.91 8.79
N ASP A 416 50.18 -2.17 10.09
CA ASP A 416 49.06 -2.42 11.00
C ASP A 416 48.41 -1.12 11.50
N ASP A 417 47.09 -1.07 11.35
CA ASP A 417 46.21 -0.01 11.81
C ASP A 417 45.52 -0.32 13.17
N ASP A 418 45.95 -1.35 13.91
CA ASP A 418 45.41 -1.83 15.20
C ASP A 418 46.51 -2.52 16.06
N LYS A 419 47.69 -1.88 16.23
CA LYS A 419 48.97 -2.54 16.63
C LYS A 419 48.99 -3.31 17.93
N ASP A 420 48.03 -3.10 18.83
CA ASP A 420 47.94 -3.86 20.09
C ASP A 420 46.76 -4.84 20.16
N GLY A 421 46.02 -4.99 19.06
CA GLY A 421 45.01 -6.03 18.87
C GLY A 421 43.77 -5.88 19.75
N ASP A 422 43.47 -4.67 20.24
CA ASP A 422 42.24 -4.42 21.02
C ASP A 422 40.98 -4.31 20.14
N GLY A 423 41.16 -4.01 18.84
CA GLY A 423 40.10 -3.88 17.84
C GLY A 423 39.72 -2.43 17.51
N ILE A 424 40.48 -1.44 17.98
CA ILE A 424 40.15 -0.01 17.91
C ILE A 424 41.29 0.76 17.25
N LYS A 425 40.97 1.39 16.12
CA LYS A 425 41.97 1.91 15.17
C LYS A 425 42.18 3.41 15.33
N PRO A 426 43.39 3.95 15.09
CA PRO A 426 43.63 5.39 15.07
C PRO A 426 42.67 6.12 14.10
N PRO A 427 42.11 7.29 14.47
CA PRO A 427 42.44 8.12 15.63
C PRO A 427 41.56 7.86 16.87
N VAL A 428 40.84 6.72 16.95
CA VAL A 428 39.97 6.37 18.09
C VAL A 428 40.72 5.60 19.18
N ASP A 429 41.87 5.01 18.82
CA ASP A 429 42.90 4.65 19.80
C ASP A 429 43.77 5.88 20.17
N CYS A 430 44.16 5.92 21.45
CA CYS A 430 44.96 6.95 22.09
C CYS A 430 46.45 6.58 22.18
N ASN A 431 46.78 5.28 22.14
CA ASN A 431 48.10 4.75 22.42
C ASN A 431 48.27 3.32 21.88
N ASP A 432 48.38 3.23 20.55
CA ASP A 432 48.77 2.18 19.55
C ASP A 432 49.89 1.18 19.97
N PHE A 433 49.98 0.87 21.27
CA PHE A 433 50.97 0.06 22.01
C PHE A 433 50.52 -0.24 23.48
N ASP A 434 49.24 -0.08 23.85
CA ASP A 434 48.68 -0.24 25.22
C ASP A 434 47.13 -0.40 25.23
N ASN A 435 46.69 -1.64 24.96
CA ASN A 435 45.37 -2.31 24.96
C ASN A 435 44.37 -1.94 26.09
N ALA A 436 44.25 -0.66 26.44
CA ALA A 436 43.64 -0.18 27.67
C ALA A 436 42.99 1.21 27.55
N VAL A 437 43.03 1.84 26.36
CA VAL A 437 42.58 3.24 26.15
C VAL A 437 41.71 3.43 24.91
N GLY A 438 41.64 2.49 23.97
CA GLY A 438 40.74 2.58 22.81
C GLY A 438 39.26 2.61 23.24
N GLY A 439 38.48 3.56 22.71
CA GLY A 439 37.06 3.67 23.02
C GLY A 439 36.24 4.47 22.00
N VAL A 440 35.38 3.81 21.24
CA VAL A 440 34.43 4.50 20.31
C VAL A 440 33.27 5.22 21.04
N VAL A 441 33.27 5.18 22.37
CA VAL A 441 32.26 5.74 23.28
C VAL A 441 33.00 6.19 24.53
N GLU A 442 32.85 7.45 24.94
CA GLU A 442 33.35 7.90 26.26
C GLU A 442 32.68 7.09 27.38
N LEU A 443 33.49 6.59 28.31
CA LEU A 443 33.05 6.07 29.59
C LEU A 443 33.34 7.14 30.64
N CYS A 444 32.40 7.32 31.56
CA CYS A 444 32.59 8.18 32.71
C CYS A 444 33.50 7.45 33.73
N ASP A 445 34.82 7.59 33.53
CA ASP A 445 35.84 6.84 34.28
C ASP A 445 37.12 7.65 34.58
N GLY A 446 37.13 8.94 34.23
CA GLY A 446 38.20 9.88 34.52
C GLY A 446 39.31 9.88 33.47
N LYS A 447 38.99 9.42 32.24
CA LYS A 447 39.91 9.33 31.10
C LYS A 447 39.28 9.90 29.82
N ASP A 448 40.15 10.19 28.87
CA ASP A 448 39.84 10.54 27.47
C ASP A 448 39.80 9.21 26.72
N ASN A 449 38.62 8.67 26.36
CA ASN A 449 38.50 7.36 25.71
C ASN A 449 38.35 7.47 24.18
N THR A 450 37.84 8.59 23.68
CA THR A 450 37.72 8.91 22.24
C THR A 450 38.89 9.74 21.71
N CYS A 451 39.88 10.01 22.56
CA CYS A 451 41.21 10.54 22.22
C CYS A 451 41.19 11.97 21.66
N ASN A 452 40.19 12.76 22.05
CA ASN A 452 39.93 14.09 21.50
C ASN A 452 40.56 15.24 22.31
N GLY A 453 41.10 14.97 23.50
CA GLY A 453 41.73 15.94 24.39
C GLY A 453 40.76 16.59 25.40
N VAL A 454 39.56 16.02 25.55
CA VAL A 454 38.63 16.26 26.64
C VAL A 454 38.47 14.95 27.42
N VAL A 455 37.92 15.00 28.63
CA VAL A 455 37.78 13.84 29.53
C VAL A 455 36.31 13.78 29.93
N ASP A 456 35.73 12.58 29.85
CA ASP A 456 34.34 12.28 30.19
C ASP A 456 33.32 13.27 29.52
N GLU A 457 33.49 13.67 28.25
CA GLU A 457 32.51 14.59 27.63
C GLU A 457 31.23 13.91 27.11
N GLY A 458 30.16 14.69 27.02
CA GLY A 458 28.82 14.18 26.74
C GLY A 458 28.10 13.68 28.00
N PHE A 459 28.82 13.43 29.09
CA PHE A 459 28.26 13.26 30.43
C PHE A 459 27.87 14.62 31.06
N PRO A 460 26.84 14.64 31.91
CA PRO A 460 26.43 15.82 32.66
C PRO A 460 27.47 16.23 33.73
N ASP A 461 27.24 17.41 34.30
CA ASP A 461 28.12 18.18 35.19
C ASP A 461 27.15 19.12 35.94
N THR A 462 26.32 18.52 36.81
CA THR A 462 25.02 19.07 37.22
C THR A 462 25.14 20.26 38.18
N ASP A 463 26.03 20.21 39.18
CA ASP A 463 26.34 21.36 40.05
C ASP A 463 27.30 22.39 39.38
N GLY A 464 28.18 21.93 38.48
CA GLY A 464 29.21 22.71 37.81
C GLY A 464 30.61 22.70 38.46
N ASP A 465 30.94 21.74 39.33
CA ASP A 465 32.25 21.57 39.99
C ASP A 465 33.39 21.33 38.99
N GLN A 466 33.10 20.71 37.83
CA GLN A 466 34.02 20.08 36.86
C GLN A 466 34.36 18.61 37.14
N LEU A 467 33.79 17.98 38.17
CA LEU A 467 33.55 16.54 38.16
C LEU A 467 32.38 16.23 37.19
N LYS A 468 32.14 14.95 36.89
CA LYS A 468 30.97 14.52 36.10
C LYS A 468 30.09 13.70 37.01
N ASP A 469 28.79 13.81 36.84
CA ASP A 469 27.78 13.20 37.71
C ASP A 469 28.15 11.73 38.07
N CYS A 470 28.33 10.92 37.03
CA CYS A 470 28.77 9.52 37.09
C CYS A 470 30.18 9.22 37.67
N LEU A 471 30.87 10.23 38.23
CA LEU A 471 32.12 10.18 38.99
C LEU A 471 32.08 11.00 40.29
N ASP A 472 31.05 11.80 40.51
CA ASP A 472 30.80 12.43 41.81
C ASP A 472 30.20 11.39 42.78
N ASP A 473 30.10 11.78 44.05
CA ASP A 473 29.29 11.08 45.05
C ASP A 473 28.08 11.96 45.47
N ASP A 474 27.92 13.18 44.93
CA ASP A 474 27.00 14.28 45.36
C ASP A 474 26.65 15.16 44.12
N ASP A 475 25.86 14.61 43.18
CA ASP A 475 25.64 15.12 41.81
C ASP A 475 25.19 16.60 41.69
N ASP A 476 24.50 17.15 42.70
CA ASP A 476 23.92 18.50 42.67
C ASP A 476 24.37 19.46 43.80
N ASN A 477 25.19 18.98 44.75
CA ASN A 477 25.85 19.75 45.80
C ASN A 477 24.90 20.35 46.86
N ASP A 478 23.75 19.71 47.13
CA ASP A 478 22.94 19.93 48.35
C ASP A 478 23.72 19.50 49.62
N GLY A 479 24.49 18.40 49.52
CA GLY A 479 25.33 17.85 50.57
C GLY A 479 24.96 16.46 51.11
N ASP A 480 23.93 15.80 50.56
CA ASP A 480 23.61 14.39 50.75
C ASP A 480 24.02 13.54 49.52
N PRO A 481 24.77 12.43 49.70
CA PRO A 481 25.24 11.63 48.56
C PRO A 481 24.13 10.91 47.77
N ASP A 482 24.36 10.64 46.48
CA ASP A 482 23.42 9.95 45.56
C ASP A 482 22.89 8.60 46.07
N ASP A 483 23.63 7.91 46.96
CA ASP A 483 23.23 6.61 47.55
C ASP A 483 22.30 6.75 48.77
N VAL A 484 22.02 7.99 49.17
CA VAL A 484 21.14 8.41 50.27
C VAL A 484 20.04 9.38 49.79
N ASP A 485 20.35 10.29 48.89
CA ASP A 485 19.39 11.27 48.37
C ASP A 485 18.27 10.64 47.51
N CYS A 486 17.12 11.31 47.47
CA CYS A 486 15.92 10.87 46.77
C CYS A 486 15.68 11.55 45.41
N SER A 487 16.39 12.63 45.06
CA SER A 487 16.33 13.32 43.76
C SER A 487 17.69 13.84 43.26
N PRO A 488 18.73 13.00 43.03
CA PRO A 488 20.15 13.43 42.99
C PRO A 488 20.58 14.44 41.91
N ASN A 489 19.69 14.96 41.07
CA ASN A 489 20.01 15.97 40.04
C ASN A 489 19.21 17.27 40.27
N ASN A 490 18.82 17.56 41.51
CA ASN A 490 17.91 18.65 41.89
C ASN A 490 18.05 19.06 43.37
N GLY A 491 19.14 19.75 43.74
CA GLY A 491 19.41 20.29 45.09
C GLY A 491 18.50 21.42 45.59
N ASP A 492 17.25 21.48 45.09
CA ASP A 492 16.09 22.08 45.78
C ASP A 492 15.28 20.98 46.55
N VAL A 493 15.75 19.71 46.54
CA VAL A 493 15.23 18.52 47.25
C VAL A 493 16.42 17.77 47.87
N GLY A 494 16.31 17.33 49.12
CA GLY A 494 17.38 16.68 49.87
C GLY A 494 17.13 16.68 51.39
N SER A 495 17.88 15.92 52.19
CA SER A 495 17.45 15.58 53.58
C SER A 495 17.48 16.73 54.60
N SER A 496 17.79 17.94 54.15
CA SER A 496 17.79 19.16 54.97
C SER A 496 16.78 20.24 54.56
N GLU A 497 16.11 20.08 53.41
CA GLU A 497 15.08 21.02 52.93
C GLU A 497 13.68 20.71 53.52
N PRO A 498 12.69 21.62 53.38
CA PRO A 498 11.35 21.45 53.94
C PRO A 498 10.31 21.06 52.89
N GLU A 499 9.38 20.16 53.25
CA GLU A 499 8.21 19.85 52.41
C GLU A 499 7.46 21.11 51.92
N ILE A 500 7.08 21.05 50.65
CA ILE A 500 6.08 21.89 50.00
C ILE A 500 5.04 20.97 49.36
N CYS A 501 3.77 21.32 49.47
CA CYS A 501 2.69 20.57 48.80
C CYS A 501 2.83 20.67 47.27
N ASP A 502 3.55 19.72 46.68
CA ASP A 502 3.80 19.59 45.23
C ASP A 502 3.84 18.14 44.71
N GLY A 503 3.76 17.13 45.59
CA GLY A 503 3.70 15.71 45.25
C GLY A 503 5.08 15.03 45.18
N ILE A 504 6.11 15.66 45.76
CA ILE A 504 7.47 15.13 45.87
C ILE A 504 7.86 15.08 47.36
N ASP A 505 8.52 13.99 47.78
CA ASP A 505 9.22 13.90 49.08
C ASP A 505 10.42 14.86 49.02
N ASN A 506 10.27 16.11 49.47
CA ASN A 506 11.31 17.13 49.32
C ASN A 506 12.43 16.97 50.37
N ASN A 507 12.13 16.32 51.50
CA ASN A 507 13.06 16.12 52.62
C ASN A 507 13.61 14.68 52.75
N CYS A 508 13.29 13.81 51.79
CA CYS A 508 13.75 12.42 51.67
C CYS A 508 13.55 11.53 52.92
N ASP A 509 12.57 11.81 53.81
CA ASP A 509 12.31 10.97 54.99
C ASP A 509 11.40 9.75 54.70
N GLY A 510 10.84 9.68 53.48
CA GLY A 510 10.00 8.59 52.99
C GLY A 510 8.51 8.80 53.20
N ASN A 511 8.08 10.03 53.50
CA ASN A 511 6.71 10.50 53.38
C ASN A 511 6.65 11.55 52.25
N THR A 512 5.46 12.01 51.86
CA THR A 512 5.30 13.00 50.78
C THR A 512 4.28 14.03 51.23
N ASP A 513 4.59 15.31 51.04
CA ASP A 513 3.75 16.45 51.45
C ASP A 513 3.36 16.41 52.95
N GLU A 514 4.18 15.85 53.86
CA GLU A 514 3.67 15.53 55.19
C GLU A 514 3.44 16.75 56.10
N GLY A 515 2.29 16.76 56.78
CA GLY A 515 1.87 17.88 57.62
C GLY A 515 1.19 19.03 56.86
N PHE A 516 1.03 18.90 55.54
CA PHE A 516 0.03 19.67 54.80
C PHE A 516 -1.39 19.15 55.07
N PRO A 517 -2.43 19.96 54.77
CA PRO A 517 -3.80 19.50 54.70
C PRO A 517 -4.03 18.45 53.59
N ASP A 518 -4.90 17.50 53.92
CA ASP A 518 -5.43 16.38 53.14
C ASP A 518 -6.84 16.18 53.75
N PHE A 519 -7.90 16.41 52.99
CA PHE A 519 -9.28 16.48 53.49
C PHE A 519 -10.07 15.17 53.37
N ASP A 520 -9.72 14.29 52.41
CA ASP A 520 -10.39 13.01 52.14
C ASP A 520 -9.65 11.78 52.71
N GLU A 521 -8.38 11.94 53.09
CA GLU A 521 -7.42 10.88 53.48
C GLU A 521 -7.01 9.94 52.30
N ASP A 522 -7.03 10.42 51.05
CA ASP A 522 -6.48 9.73 49.85
C ASP A 522 -4.94 9.62 49.87
N GLY A 523 -4.28 10.65 50.41
CA GLY A 523 -2.82 10.79 50.42
C GLY A 523 -2.27 11.87 49.48
N THR A 524 -3.13 12.65 48.82
CA THR A 524 -2.78 13.85 48.05
C THR A 524 -3.06 15.11 48.88
N CYS A 525 -2.13 16.07 48.94
CA CYS A 525 -2.35 17.31 49.69
C CYS A 525 -3.29 18.30 48.96
N ASP A 526 -4.12 19.03 49.71
CA ASP A 526 -5.13 19.99 49.21
C ASP A 526 -4.61 20.94 48.11
N GLY A 527 -3.33 21.33 48.19
CA GLY A 527 -2.73 22.35 47.32
C GLY A 527 -2.48 21.90 45.89
N ILE A 528 -2.40 20.60 45.63
CA ILE A 528 -2.29 20.00 44.29
C ILE A 528 -3.51 19.16 43.91
N ASP A 529 -4.29 18.71 44.89
CA ASP A 529 -5.49 17.95 44.65
C ASP A 529 -6.58 18.74 43.87
N THR A 530 -7.37 18.00 43.10
CA THR A 530 -8.41 18.50 42.21
C THR A 530 -9.84 18.23 42.69
N ASP A 531 -10.07 17.40 43.71
CA ASP A 531 -11.40 16.93 44.17
C ASP A 531 -11.32 16.69 45.70
N GLN A 532 -11.20 17.77 46.48
CA GLN A 532 -10.67 17.83 47.87
C GLN A 532 -11.44 17.02 48.92
N ASP A 533 -12.53 16.37 48.56
CA ASP A 533 -13.32 15.54 49.46
C ASP A 533 -13.87 14.23 48.84
N ASP A 534 -13.36 13.83 47.66
CA ASP A 534 -13.74 12.64 46.86
C ASP A 534 -15.27 12.49 46.65
N ASP A 535 -15.99 13.61 46.55
CA ASP A 535 -17.42 13.62 46.22
C ASP A 535 -17.67 13.38 44.71
N GLY A 536 -16.67 13.68 43.87
CA GLY A 536 -16.68 13.52 42.42
C GLY A 536 -16.92 14.80 41.62
N PHE A 537 -16.92 15.97 42.27
CA PHE A 537 -16.94 17.29 41.66
C PHE A 537 -15.63 18.05 41.95
N THR A 538 -14.81 18.23 40.92
CA THR A 538 -13.55 18.95 41.07
C THR A 538 -13.70 20.38 41.63
N ASN A 539 -12.73 20.83 42.42
CA ASN A 539 -12.68 22.05 43.24
C ASN A 539 -13.06 23.38 42.54
N ASP A 540 -13.06 23.43 41.21
CA ASP A 540 -13.49 24.59 40.39
C ASP A 540 -14.98 24.57 39.98
N LYS A 541 -15.72 23.50 40.33
CA LYS A 541 -17.11 23.22 39.94
C LYS A 541 -18.00 22.87 41.12
N ASP A 542 -17.42 22.29 42.17
CA ASP A 542 -18.10 22.04 43.43
C ASP A 542 -18.47 23.36 44.15
N ASN A 543 -19.61 23.34 44.84
CA ASN A 543 -20.09 24.40 45.71
C ASN A 543 -19.66 24.26 47.19
N CYS A 544 -19.02 23.16 47.59
CA CYS A 544 -18.49 22.93 48.95
C CYS A 544 -17.11 22.22 49.05
N PRO A 545 -15.99 22.75 48.48
CA PRO A 545 -14.75 21.99 48.15
C PRO A 545 -13.88 21.41 49.28
N THR A 546 -14.48 20.94 50.37
CA THR A 546 -13.90 20.44 51.64
C THR A 546 -14.94 19.70 52.51
N VAL A 547 -16.18 19.51 52.04
CA VAL A 547 -17.33 18.94 52.76
C VAL A 547 -18.25 18.16 51.79
N PRO A 548 -18.04 16.83 51.60
CA PRO A 548 -18.47 16.14 50.38
C PRO A 548 -19.99 16.06 50.22
N ASN A 549 -20.51 16.54 49.08
CA ASN A 549 -21.93 16.66 48.81
C ASN A 549 -22.34 16.29 47.35
N PRO A 550 -22.34 14.99 46.97
CA PRO A 550 -22.50 14.55 45.57
C PRO A 550 -23.87 14.81 44.91
N ASP A 551 -24.79 15.48 45.62
CA ASP A 551 -26.04 16.00 45.07
C ASP A 551 -25.95 17.48 44.63
N GLN A 552 -24.90 18.19 45.05
CA GLN A 552 -24.61 19.59 44.77
C GLN A 552 -25.79 20.52 45.09
N THR A 553 -26.56 20.19 46.14
CA THR A 553 -27.71 20.98 46.57
C THR A 553 -27.27 22.39 46.99
N ASN A 554 -28.03 23.39 46.55
CA ASN A 554 -27.81 24.80 46.83
C ASN A 554 -29.16 25.52 46.71
N SER A 555 -29.72 25.94 47.85
CA SER A 555 -31.13 26.33 47.96
C SER A 555 -31.40 27.79 47.60
N ASP A 556 -30.47 28.71 47.88
CA ASP A 556 -30.57 30.14 47.51
C ASP A 556 -29.88 30.51 46.18
N GLN A 557 -28.93 29.68 45.72
CA GLN A 557 -28.08 29.81 44.52
C GLN A 557 -26.88 30.77 44.67
N ASP A 558 -26.34 30.90 45.88
CA ASP A 558 -25.09 31.59 46.26
C ASP A 558 -23.85 30.63 46.21
N PHE A 559 -22.77 30.95 46.93
CA PHE A 559 -21.64 30.07 47.25
C PHE A 559 -21.12 30.48 48.64
N PRO A 560 -21.09 29.60 49.66
CA PRO A 560 -21.14 28.13 49.62
C PRO A 560 -22.48 27.47 49.26
N GLY A 561 -22.46 26.16 49.00
CA GLY A 561 -23.66 25.32 48.87
C GLY A 561 -24.15 24.69 50.18
N ASP A 562 -25.25 23.94 50.12
CA ASP A 562 -26.02 23.51 51.31
C ASP A 562 -25.23 22.70 52.35
N ALA A 563 -24.17 21.99 51.96
CA ALA A 563 -23.44 21.10 52.87
C ALA A 563 -22.48 21.86 53.80
N CYS A 564 -21.93 22.98 53.32
CA CYS A 564 -20.92 23.79 54.01
C CYS A 564 -21.43 25.20 54.37
N ASP A 565 -22.60 25.59 53.88
CA ASP A 565 -23.23 26.88 54.20
C ASP A 565 -23.90 26.94 55.60
N THR A 566 -24.05 28.17 56.09
CA THR A 566 -24.57 28.56 57.41
C THR A 566 -25.92 29.28 57.40
N ASP A 567 -26.49 29.62 56.24
CA ASP A 567 -27.63 30.53 56.00
C ASP A 567 -28.37 30.12 54.68
N LYS A 568 -28.83 28.86 54.61
CA LYS A 568 -29.03 28.06 53.36
C LYS A 568 -29.95 28.63 52.30
N ASP A 569 -30.90 29.46 52.71
CA ASP A 569 -31.91 30.07 51.83
C ASP A 569 -31.70 31.59 51.65
N GLY A 570 -30.61 32.12 52.20
CA GLY A 570 -30.15 33.49 52.03
C GLY A 570 -31.00 34.54 52.75
N ASP A 571 -31.82 34.17 53.74
CA ASP A 571 -32.70 35.11 54.44
C ASP A 571 -31.97 36.01 55.47
N GLY A 572 -30.82 35.56 55.99
CA GLY A 572 -30.03 36.25 57.01
C GLY A 572 -30.14 35.68 58.43
N VAL A 573 -30.82 34.55 58.63
CA VAL A 573 -30.97 33.82 59.88
C VAL A 573 -30.23 32.49 59.80
N LEU A 574 -29.13 32.38 60.54
CA LEU A 574 -28.28 31.19 60.50
C LEU A 574 -29.06 29.90 60.80
N ASN A 575 -28.75 28.82 60.05
CA ASN A 575 -29.29 27.45 60.13
C ASN A 575 -29.42 26.84 61.55
N THR A 576 -28.70 27.39 62.54
CA THR A 576 -28.69 26.95 63.95
C THR A 576 -29.72 27.64 64.84
N THR A 577 -30.39 28.67 64.32
CA THR A 577 -31.37 29.54 64.99
C THR A 577 -32.66 29.72 64.20
N ASP A 578 -32.62 29.36 62.93
CA ASP A 578 -33.72 29.38 61.98
C ASP A 578 -34.73 28.25 62.24
N ASN A 579 -36.03 28.53 62.07
CA ASN A 579 -37.12 27.56 62.11
C ASN A 579 -37.48 26.95 60.74
N CYS A 580 -36.99 27.51 59.63
CA CYS A 580 -37.16 26.99 58.28
C CYS A 580 -35.86 26.96 57.42
N PRO A 581 -34.81 26.16 57.76
CA PRO A 581 -33.46 26.19 57.14
C PRO A 581 -33.30 25.79 55.67
N LEU A 582 -34.32 25.98 54.83
CA LEU A 582 -34.40 25.73 53.39
C LEU A 582 -35.51 26.60 52.71
N ALA A 583 -36.12 27.56 53.41
CA ALA A 583 -37.35 28.26 52.97
C ALA A 583 -37.48 29.69 53.55
N ALA A 584 -36.66 30.60 53.02
CA ALA A 584 -36.41 31.97 53.48
C ALA A 584 -37.59 32.73 54.10
N ASN A 585 -37.51 32.98 55.41
CA ASN A 585 -38.54 33.61 56.24
C ASN A 585 -37.94 34.52 57.33
N SER A 586 -37.25 35.59 56.91
CA SER A 586 -36.41 36.44 57.80
C SER A 586 -37.12 37.15 58.98
N ASP A 587 -38.45 37.08 59.07
CA ASP A 587 -39.25 37.51 60.22
C ASP A 587 -39.60 36.38 61.22
N GLN A 588 -39.24 35.13 60.88
CA GLN A 588 -39.21 33.93 61.72
C GLN A 588 -40.56 33.67 62.42
N THR A 589 -41.62 33.68 61.62
CA THR A 589 -42.97 33.41 62.11
C THR A 589 -43.18 31.91 62.31
N ASN A 590 -43.97 31.62 63.35
CA ASN A 590 -44.36 30.31 63.86
C ASN A 590 -45.59 30.62 64.72
N LEU A 591 -46.78 30.29 64.21
CA LEU A 591 -48.04 30.75 64.79
C LEU A 591 -48.53 29.85 65.94
N ASP A 592 -48.44 28.52 65.82
CA ASP A 592 -48.94 27.57 66.83
C ASP A 592 -47.97 27.33 68.01
N GLY A 593 -46.65 27.40 67.77
CA GLY A 593 -45.59 27.08 68.72
C GLY A 593 -44.78 25.81 68.45
N ASP A 594 -44.85 25.21 67.25
CA ASP A 594 -44.15 23.98 66.82
C ASP A 594 -42.60 24.17 66.66
N ALA A 595 -41.91 23.21 66.05
CA ALA A 595 -40.51 23.23 65.68
C ALA A 595 -40.23 23.75 64.25
N LEU A 596 -41.24 23.81 63.38
CA LEU A 596 -41.16 24.44 62.05
C LEU A 596 -41.48 25.95 62.13
N GLY A 597 -41.64 26.61 60.98
CA GLY A 597 -42.18 27.97 60.87
C GLY A 597 -43.16 28.08 59.70
N ASP A 598 -43.94 29.15 59.64
CA ASP A 598 -45.04 29.34 58.69
C ASP A 598 -44.61 29.27 57.18
N ALA A 599 -43.31 29.27 56.89
CA ALA A 599 -42.77 29.15 55.53
C ALA A 599 -42.40 27.71 55.12
N CYS A 600 -42.39 26.78 56.07
CA CYS A 600 -41.99 25.38 55.88
C CYS A 600 -42.85 24.36 56.65
N ASP A 601 -43.85 24.80 57.41
CA ASP A 601 -44.92 23.96 57.92
C ASP A 601 -45.96 23.70 56.82
N ASP A 602 -46.74 22.63 56.99
CA ASP A 602 -47.98 22.38 56.24
C ASP A 602 -49.23 22.83 57.06
N ASP A 603 -49.13 23.20 58.36
CA ASP A 603 -50.27 23.30 59.31
C ASP A 603 -50.21 24.55 60.25
N ASP A 604 -49.80 25.73 59.74
CA ASP A 604 -49.57 27.02 60.44
C ASP A 604 -50.19 27.25 61.83
N ASP A 605 -51.50 27.05 62.00
CA ASP A 605 -52.24 27.36 63.23
C ASP A 605 -52.46 26.18 64.20
N GLY A 606 -51.99 24.98 63.83
CA GLY A 606 -51.95 23.78 64.65
C GLY A 606 -53.30 23.08 64.88
N ASP A 607 -54.33 23.36 64.08
CA ASP A 607 -55.61 22.64 64.15
C ASP A 607 -55.56 21.20 63.54
N GLY A 608 -54.57 20.88 62.69
CA GLY A 608 -54.45 19.60 62.00
C GLY A 608 -55.25 19.52 60.70
N LYS A 609 -55.34 20.62 59.93
CA LYS A 609 -55.90 20.72 58.56
C LYS A 609 -54.83 21.37 57.67
N PRO A 610 -53.99 20.58 56.99
CA PRO A 610 -52.86 21.16 56.27
C PRO A 610 -53.27 22.06 55.11
N GLU A 611 -52.45 23.06 54.83
CA GLU A 611 -52.53 24.03 53.73
C GLU A 611 -52.90 23.38 52.39
N GLY A 612 -53.65 24.11 51.56
CA GLY A 612 -54.02 23.68 50.21
C GLY A 612 -54.90 22.42 50.13
N SER A 613 -55.16 21.72 51.23
CA SER A 613 -56.03 20.54 51.29
C SER A 613 -57.50 20.85 50.96
N GLY A 614 -57.89 22.12 51.06
CA GLY A 614 -59.28 22.57 51.02
C GLY A 614 -60.10 22.06 52.20
N SER A 615 -59.45 21.67 53.31
CA SER A 615 -60.09 21.38 54.58
C SER A 615 -59.88 22.46 55.63
N ASP A 616 -58.86 23.31 55.50
CA ASP A 616 -58.81 24.65 56.07
C ASP A 616 -59.28 25.70 55.03
N CYS A 617 -59.70 26.88 55.49
CA CYS A 617 -59.90 28.08 54.66
C CYS A 617 -59.33 29.39 55.24
N ASN A 618 -58.64 29.37 56.38
CA ASN A 618 -57.97 30.51 56.98
C ASN A 618 -56.81 30.06 57.88
N ASP A 619 -55.66 29.84 57.23
CA ASP A 619 -54.30 29.51 57.70
C ASP A 619 -53.73 30.30 58.89
N LYS A 620 -54.54 31.10 59.60
CA LYS A 620 -54.17 31.95 60.74
C LYS A 620 -55.22 32.00 61.87
N ASP A 621 -56.23 31.12 61.90
CA ASP A 621 -57.25 31.08 62.97
C ASP A 621 -57.82 29.65 63.12
N ALA A 622 -57.25 28.85 64.04
CA ALA A 622 -57.56 27.43 64.31
C ALA A 622 -59.02 27.12 64.76
N ALA A 623 -59.91 28.10 64.65
CA ALA A 623 -61.35 27.96 64.76
C ALA A 623 -62.07 27.91 63.39
N VAL A 624 -61.38 28.15 62.26
CA VAL A 624 -61.94 28.49 60.94
C VAL A 624 -61.58 27.44 59.88
N TYR A 625 -62.12 26.23 60.02
CA TYR A 625 -61.83 25.09 59.15
C TYR A 625 -63.09 24.32 58.73
N PHE A 626 -63.00 23.54 57.64
CA PHE A 626 -64.13 22.82 57.07
C PHE A 626 -64.76 21.81 58.04
N GLY A 627 -65.98 22.14 58.50
CA GLY A 627 -66.69 21.34 59.49
C GLY A 627 -66.38 21.69 60.96
N ALA A 628 -65.85 22.88 61.23
CA ALA A 628 -65.92 23.53 62.55
C ALA A 628 -67.39 23.77 62.98
N VAL A 629 -67.59 24.52 64.07
CA VAL A 629 -68.92 24.84 64.60
C VAL A 629 -69.10 26.36 64.60
N GLU A 630 -70.12 26.85 63.90
CA GLU A 630 -70.43 28.29 63.88
C GLU A 630 -70.63 28.85 65.29
N VAL A 631 -69.92 29.96 65.52
CA VAL A 631 -70.06 30.90 66.61
C VAL A 631 -70.50 32.20 65.97
N CYS A 632 -71.54 32.84 66.50
CA CYS A 632 -72.05 34.09 65.94
C CYS A 632 -71.01 35.21 66.11
N ASP A 633 -70.15 35.41 65.10
CA ASP A 633 -69.01 36.34 65.12
C ASP A 633 -68.75 37.05 63.77
N ASP A 634 -69.75 37.08 62.87
CA ASP A 634 -69.69 37.69 61.52
C ASP A 634 -68.67 36.99 60.59
N LYS A 635 -68.31 35.72 60.88
CA LYS A 635 -67.45 34.85 60.05
C LYS A 635 -68.20 33.61 59.53
N ASP A 636 -67.57 32.92 58.58
CA ASP A 636 -67.90 31.55 58.15
C ASP A 636 -66.88 30.62 58.82
N ASN A 637 -67.18 30.12 60.04
CA ASN A 637 -66.18 29.32 60.77
C ASN A 637 -66.00 27.94 60.13
N ASN A 638 -67.04 27.35 59.53
CA ASN A 638 -67.00 26.00 58.95
C ASN A 638 -66.70 25.93 57.45
N CYS A 639 -66.24 27.04 56.85
CA CYS A 639 -65.78 27.16 55.46
C CYS A 639 -66.81 26.74 54.40
N ASN A 640 -68.11 26.96 54.64
CA ASN A 640 -69.19 26.47 53.78
C ASN A 640 -69.80 27.53 52.84
N THR A 641 -69.36 28.78 52.94
CA THR A 641 -69.80 30.01 52.25
C THR A 641 -71.10 30.65 52.75
N THR A 642 -71.64 30.25 53.91
CA THR A 642 -72.56 31.07 54.71
C THR A 642 -71.91 31.53 56.01
N VAL A 643 -72.24 32.76 56.42
CA VAL A 643 -71.86 33.34 57.71
C VAL A 643 -72.96 33.03 58.72
N ASP A 644 -72.55 32.64 59.92
CA ASP A 644 -73.41 32.45 61.09
C ASP A 644 -74.70 31.63 60.78
N GLU A 645 -74.64 30.51 60.07
CA GLU A 645 -75.88 29.77 59.77
C GLU A 645 -76.46 29.00 60.96
N GLY A 646 -77.79 28.93 61.02
CA GLY A 646 -78.52 28.27 62.11
C GLY A 646 -78.84 29.18 63.31
N PHE A 647 -78.26 30.38 63.36
CA PHE A 647 -78.74 31.50 64.17
C PHE A 647 -80.00 32.13 63.58
N ALA A 648 -80.65 33.04 64.32
CA ALA A 648 -81.87 33.73 63.90
C ALA A 648 -81.57 34.96 63.04
N ASP A 649 -82.58 35.42 62.31
CA ASP A 649 -82.55 36.49 61.30
C ASP A 649 -83.99 37.01 61.24
N THR A 650 -84.30 37.97 62.12
CA THR A 650 -85.67 38.31 62.51
C THR A 650 -86.33 39.36 61.61
N ASP A 651 -85.61 40.36 61.11
CA ASP A 651 -86.12 41.33 60.12
C ASP A 651 -86.01 40.83 58.64
N GLY A 652 -84.95 40.07 58.32
CA GLY A 652 -84.65 39.57 56.97
C GLY A 652 -83.56 40.32 56.19
N ASP A 653 -82.74 41.16 56.83
CA ASP A 653 -81.61 41.92 56.26
C ASP A 653 -80.46 41.01 55.74
N GLN A 654 -80.29 39.83 56.37
CA GLN A 654 -79.20 38.82 56.23
C GLN A 654 -78.07 38.90 57.27
N LYS A 655 -78.07 39.87 58.18
CA LYS A 655 -77.35 39.79 59.47
C LYS A 655 -78.09 38.81 60.41
N ARG A 656 -77.51 38.47 61.57
CA ARG A 656 -78.11 37.54 62.54
C ARG A 656 -78.40 38.22 63.87
N ASP A 657 -79.47 37.81 64.56
CA ASP A 657 -79.92 38.35 65.85
C ASP A 657 -78.85 38.39 66.98
N CYS A 658 -77.70 37.74 66.78
CA CYS A 658 -76.61 37.66 67.76
C CYS A 658 -75.36 38.49 67.39
N VAL A 659 -75.35 39.08 66.20
CA VAL A 659 -74.41 40.14 65.76
C VAL A 659 -75.13 41.41 65.30
N ASP A 660 -76.47 41.39 65.18
CA ASP A 660 -77.22 42.58 64.84
C ASP A 660 -77.32 43.60 65.98
N ASP A 661 -77.59 44.85 65.60
CA ASP A 661 -77.84 45.96 66.50
C ASP A 661 -79.34 46.34 66.53
N ASP A 662 -80.19 45.86 65.61
CA ASP A 662 -81.59 46.29 65.35
C ASP A 662 -82.44 45.06 64.90
N ASP A 663 -82.66 44.08 65.80
CA ASP A 663 -83.15 42.71 65.51
C ASP A 663 -84.42 42.61 64.61
N ASP A 664 -85.31 43.59 64.64
CA ASP A 664 -86.57 43.60 63.88
C ASP A 664 -86.68 44.68 62.78
N GLY A 665 -85.62 45.48 62.60
CA GLY A 665 -85.45 46.41 61.48
C GLY A 665 -86.38 47.63 61.50
N ASP A 666 -86.94 48.01 62.65
CA ASP A 666 -87.80 49.19 62.77
C ASP A 666 -87.04 50.52 62.94
N GLY A 667 -85.73 50.45 63.24
CA GLY A 667 -84.81 51.59 63.29
C GLY A 667 -84.39 52.01 64.69
N TYR A 668 -84.66 51.19 65.71
CA TYR A 668 -84.27 51.38 67.10
C TYR A 668 -83.38 50.25 67.59
N PRO A 669 -82.11 50.52 67.95
CA PRO A 669 -81.22 49.44 68.36
C PRO A 669 -81.66 48.71 69.63
N ASP A 670 -81.37 47.41 69.71
CA ASP A 670 -81.69 46.48 70.81
C ASP A 670 -81.45 47.03 72.23
N ASP A 671 -80.36 47.79 72.40
CA ASP A 671 -79.95 48.40 73.69
C ASP A 671 -80.89 49.57 74.12
N PHE A 672 -81.83 49.96 73.25
CA PHE A 672 -82.80 51.04 73.41
C PHE A 672 -84.25 50.64 73.17
N ASP A 673 -84.52 49.56 72.43
CA ASP A 673 -85.85 48.98 72.36
C ASP A 673 -86.16 48.07 73.58
N CYS A 674 -87.45 47.87 73.88
CA CYS A 674 -87.94 47.07 74.99
C CYS A 674 -88.52 45.70 74.61
N ALA A 675 -88.60 45.37 73.32
CA ALA A 675 -88.99 44.07 72.79
C ALA A 675 -88.36 43.73 71.41
N PRO A 676 -87.01 43.69 71.26
CA PRO A 676 -86.31 43.87 69.97
C PRO A 676 -86.63 42.94 68.79
N GLN A 677 -87.43 41.90 69.01
CA GLN A 677 -87.90 40.96 67.99
C GLN A 677 -89.36 41.23 67.58
N SER A 678 -89.80 42.49 67.62
CA SER A 678 -91.20 42.90 67.50
C SER A 678 -91.40 44.39 67.16
N ALA A 679 -91.22 44.74 65.87
CA ALA A 679 -91.38 46.04 65.17
C ALA A 679 -92.74 46.79 65.28
N LEU A 680 -93.51 46.48 66.32
CA LEU A 680 -94.77 47.08 66.76
C LEU A 680 -94.65 47.70 68.17
N ILE A 681 -93.51 47.50 68.84
CA ILE A 681 -93.15 48.00 70.16
C ILE A 681 -91.78 48.66 69.97
N ASN A 682 -91.69 49.98 70.15
CA ASN A 682 -90.46 50.77 70.01
C ASN A 682 -90.63 52.21 70.53
N PRO A 683 -89.55 52.96 70.81
CA PRO A 683 -89.61 54.31 71.37
C PRO A 683 -90.48 55.39 70.67
N ASP A 684 -90.92 55.21 69.41
CA ASP A 684 -91.84 56.14 68.71
C ASP A 684 -93.24 55.51 68.44
N ALA A 685 -93.50 54.28 68.89
CA ALA A 685 -94.73 53.54 68.64
C ALA A 685 -95.97 54.16 69.36
N PRO A 686 -97.19 53.96 68.83
CA PRO A 686 -98.41 54.50 69.43
C PRO A 686 -99.06 53.52 70.43
N GLU A 687 -99.15 53.93 71.70
CA GLU A 687 -99.80 53.18 72.79
C GLU A 687 -101.16 52.55 72.42
N THR A 688 -101.27 51.26 72.71
CA THR A 688 -102.46 50.44 72.58
C THR A 688 -102.86 49.92 73.96
N CYS A 689 -104.14 50.07 74.33
CA CYS A 689 -104.64 49.71 75.66
C CYS A 689 -104.79 48.19 75.86
N ASP A 690 -103.71 47.42 75.77
CA ASP A 690 -103.67 45.95 75.92
C ASP A 690 -102.75 45.43 77.04
N GLY A 691 -102.02 46.33 77.74
CA GLY A 691 -101.23 46.02 78.93
C GLY A 691 -99.75 45.74 78.69
N PHE A 692 -99.23 46.03 77.49
CA PHE A 692 -97.80 46.18 77.23
C PHE A 692 -97.42 47.68 77.24
N ASP A 693 -96.16 47.99 77.54
CA ASP A 693 -95.54 49.28 77.18
C ASP A 693 -95.21 49.16 75.69
N ASN A 694 -95.89 49.90 74.81
CA ASN A 694 -95.60 49.82 73.37
C ASN A 694 -94.54 50.85 72.97
N ASN A 695 -94.45 51.97 73.68
CA ASN A 695 -93.55 53.08 73.32
C ASN A 695 -92.25 53.12 74.12
N CYS A 696 -91.96 52.06 74.88
CA CYS A 696 -90.78 51.84 75.71
C CYS A 696 -90.47 52.99 76.70
N ASN A 697 -91.49 53.74 77.14
CA ASN A 697 -91.28 54.90 78.04
C ASN A 697 -91.35 54.58 79.54
N ILE A 698 -91.61 53.33 79.91
CA ILE A 698 -91.79 52.74 81.24
C ILE A 698 -93.11 53.05 81.99
N ASP A 699 -94.01 53.86 81.42
CA ASP A 699 -95.44 53.81 81.77
C ASP A 699 -96.15 52.75 80.88
N ILE A 700 -97.34 52.27 81.29
CA ILE A 700 -98.12 51.24 80.55
C ILE A 700 -99.56 51.75 80.36
N ASP A 701 -100.13 51.59 79.17
CA ASP A 701 -101.47 52.03 78.77
C ASP A 701 -101.71 53.56 78.96
N GLU A 702 -100.71 54.45 78.85
CA GLU A 702 -100.95 55.87 79.14
C GLU A 702 -101.81 56.58 78.07
N GLY A 703 -102.54 57.61 78.51
CA GLY A 703 -103.53 58.29 77.66
C GLY A 703 -104.84 57.51 77.44
N CYS A 704 -104.90 56.22 77.77
CA CYS A 704 -106.11 55.41 77.65
C CYS A 704 -107.29 55.96 78.49
N PRO A 705 -108.52 56.06 77.93
CA PRO A 705 -109.65 56.71 78.60
C PRO A 705 -110.26 55.85 79.73
N PRO A 706 -110.55 56.41 80.91
CA PRO A 706 -110.91 55.64 82.10
C PRO A 706 -112.26 54.91 82.00
N THR A 707 -112.21 53.58 81.87
CA THR A 707 -113.39 52.70 81.84
C THR A 707 -113.93 52.46 83.26
N SER A 708 -115.02 53.16 83.61
CA SER A 708 -115.58 53.16 84.98
C SER A 708 -116.46 51.93 85.28
N VAL A 709 -115.83 50.78 85.50
CA VAL A 709 -116.51 49.51 85.83
C VAL A 709 -117.02 49.51 87.29
N ASN A 710 -118.34 49.60 87.46
CA ASN A 710 -118.98 49.45 88.78
C ASN A 710 -119.13 47.96 89.18
N VAL A 711 -118.24 47.46 90.03
CA VAL A 711 -118.35 46.11 90.61
C VAL A 711 -119.16 46.13 91.91
N ILE A 712 -120.37 45.55 91.88
CA ILE A 712 -121.24 45.43 93.06
C ILE A 712 -120.92 44.14 93.81
N PHE A 713 -120.32 44.25 95.01
CA PHE A 713 -120.05 43.10 95.88
C PHE A 713 -121.22 42.81 96.84
N PRO A 714 -121.82 41.61 96.84
CA PRO A 714 -122.87 41.24 97.78
C PRO A 714 -122.31 40.79 99.15
N SER A 715 -122.71 41.53 100.20
CA SER A 715 -122.90 41.09 101.59
C SER A 715 -121.93 40.07 102.24
N ALA A 716 -120.92 40.61 102.95
CA ALA A 716 -120.40 40.08 104.23
C ALA A 716 -119.60 38.73 104.14
N VAL A 717 -118.86 38.25 105.15
CA VAL A 717 -118.94 38.44 106.61
C VAL A 717 -117.55 38.57 107.26
N VAL A 718 -117.41 39.49 108.22
CA VAL A 718 -116.27 39.54 109.17
C VAL A 718 -116.67 38.86 110.47
N THR A 719 -115.92 37.83 110.91
CA THR A 719 -116.11 37.17 112.20
C THR A 719 -114.85 37.24 113.08
N GLY A 720 -115.03 37.66 114.33
CA GLY A 720 -114.07 37.43 115.41
C GLY A 720 -112.93 38.44 115.54
N THR A 721 -112.87 39.11 116.69
CA THR A 721 -111.69 39.86 117.15
C THR A 721 -111.09 39.19 118.38
N THR A 722 -109.78 38.99 118.36
CA THR A 722 -108.94 38.80 119.57
C THR A 722 -107.64 39.57 119.38
N ALA A 723 -106.97 39.91 120.49
CA ALA A 723 -105.74 40.69 120.44
C ALA A 723 -104.60 39.93 119.71
N SER A 724 -103.68 40.70 119.12
CA SER A 724 -102.49 40.24 118.37
C SER A 724 -102.76 39.58 117.00
N GLY A 725 -102.85 40.43 115.96
CA GLY A 725 -102.67 40.02 114.56
C GLY A 725 -103.95 39.63 113.82
N LEU A 726 -104.44 40.51 112.94
CA LEU A 726 -105.53 40.19 112.02
C LEU A 726 -104.97 39.41 110.82
N LYS A 727 -105.39 38.15 110.61
CA LYS A 727 -105.22 37.46 109.33
C LYS A 727 -106.53 37.54 108.53
N LEU A 728 -106.49 38.29 107.44
CA LEU A 728 -107.41 38.10 106.32
C LEU A 728 -106.81 37.04 105.38
N THR A 729 -107.66 36.27 104.73
CA THR A 729 -107.26 35.29 103.72
C THR A 729 -108.26 35.36 102.59
N LEU A 730 -107.81 35.86 101.44
CA LEU A 730 -108.60 36.00 100.23
C LEU A 730 -108.17 34.89 99.26
N SER A 731 -109.04 33.90 99.03
CA SER A 731 -108.77 32.86 98.04
C SER A 731 -109.16 33.36 96.65
N VAL A 732 -108.17 33.76 95.86
CA VAL A 732 -108.29 33.90 94.41
C VAL A 732 -107.84 32.57 93.77
N GLY A 733 -108.62 32.05 92.82
CA GLY A 733 -108.50 30.67 92.35
C GLY A 733 -107.46 30.42 91.26
N VAL A 734 -106.17 30.64 91.55
CA VAL A 734 -105.05 30.30 90.65
C VAL A 734 -103.99 29.49 91.42
N PRO A 735 -103.46 28.36 90.90
CA PRO A 735 -102.48 27.55 91.63
C PRO A 735 -101.06 28.12 91.49
N GLY A 736 -100.34 28.28 92.60
CA GLY A 736 -98.89 28.52 92.61
C GLY A 736 -98.40 29.53 93.65
N ILE A 737 -99.17 30.59 93.91
CA ILE A 737 -98.70 31.74 94.70
C ILE A 737 -98.90 31.51 96.21
N VAL A 738 -97.80 31.53 96.99
CA VAL A 738 -97.82 31.43 98.47
C VAL A 738 -96.97 32.54 99.08
N GLY A 739 -97.59 33.69 99.37
CA GLY A 739 -96.93 34.82 100.03
C GLY A 739 -96.95 34.73 101.57
N THR A 740 -95.81 35.00 102.21
CA THR A 740 -95.70 35.11 103.68
C THR A 740 -95.32 36.51 104.13
N VAL A 741 -96.13 37.13 104.99
CA VAL A 741 -95.90 38.49 105.53
C VAL A 741 -94.94 38.44 106.72
N ALA A 742 -93.90 39.28 106.69
CA ALA A 742 -92.97 39.50 107.80
C ALA A 742 -92.82 41.02 108.11
N PRO A 743 -92.80 41.45 109.39
CA PRO A 743 -92.74 42.87 109.74
C PRO A 743 -91.30 43.41 109.84
N VAL A 744 -91.09 44.61 109.28
CA VAL A 744 -89.86 45.41 109.49
C VAL A 744 -90.03 46.31 110.73
N GLY A 745 -88.92 46.86 111.25
CA GLY A 745 -88.81 47.49 112.57
C GLY A 745 -89.60 48.80 112.80
N PRO A 746 -89.55 49.33 114.04
CA PRO A 746 -90.51 50.34 114.51
C PRO A 746 -90.21 51.77 114.02
N GLY A 747 -90.92 52.20 112.98
CA GLY A 747 -91.11 53.58 112.56
C GLY A 747 -92.60 53.88 112.30
N TYR A 748 -93.06 55.11 112.54
CA TYR A 748 -94.48 55.45 112.45
C TYR A 748 -94.98 55.52 111.00
N GLY A 749 -95.78 54.53 110.58
CA GLY A 749 -96.54 54.57 109.33
C GLY A 749 -96.65 53.19 108.67
N VAL A 750 -97.81 52.53 108.80
CA VAL A 750 -98.13 51.32 108.02
C VAL A 750 -99.13 51.69 106.93
N ASP A 751 -98.61 51.97 105.74
CA ASP A 751 -99.39 51.86 104.50
C ASP A 751 -99.27 50.42 103.97
N TRP A 752 -100.31 49.91 103.31
CA TRP A 752 -100.43 48.50 102.95
C TRP A 752 -100.45 48.29 101.42
N GLY A 753 -99.28 48.40 100.81
CA GLY A 753 -99.09 47.99 99.41
C GLY A 753 -99.25 46.48 99.23
N PHE A 754 -100.10 46.07 98.29
CA PHE A 754 -100.11 44.71 97.76
C PHE A 754 -99.20 44.66 96.53
N TYR A 755 -97.99 44.15 96.70
CA TYR A 755 -97.11 43.82 95.59
C TYR A 755 -97.32 42.35 95.20
N TYR A 756 -97.62 42.13 93.92
CA TYR A 756 -97.46 40.84 93.28
C TYR A 756 -96.19 40.90 92.43
N THR A 757 -95.33 39.90 92.54
CA THR A 757 -94.18 39.69 91.65
C THR A 757 -94.12 38.21 91.30
N LEU A 758 -94.17 37.90 90.01
CA LEU A 758 -93.98 36.56 89.42
C LEU A 758 -93.89 36.69 87.89
N PRO A 759 -93.07 35.83 87.28
CA PRO A 759 -91.62 35.92 87.37
C PRO A 759 -91.11 37.21 86.72
#